data_AF-A0A1E4RK65-F1
#
_entry.id   AF-A0A1E4RK65-F1
#
_cell.length_a   1.000
_cell.length_b   1.000
_cell.length_c   1.000
_cell.angle_alpha   90.00
_cell.angle_beta   90.00
_cell.angle_gamma   90.00
#
_symmetry.space_group_name_H-M   'P 1'
#
loop_
_entity.id
_entity.type
_entity.pdbx_description
1 polymer ?
#
loop_
_entity_poly.entity_id
_entity_poly.type
_entity_poly.pdbx_seq_one_letter_code
_entity_poly.pdbx_strand_id
1 'polypeptide(L)'
;MTKEKKELQPGKAGLKTPILSFNASYIAYAHTIFAYSAFFAALIVGCYLHYEKIVENASWGYPDEWFPSVSATIGDRYPERSVFQILIALTAGPRFLLLAFNFIKLYKSNSSLPYIGIFSGFIRTITCGGWVYITSTDDHDWHDIFMISYIVLTIPWTIIISKLSPPGSLVRRGRYLTASTFFLTLIPLIYWFIQHKVHDRAGAYSVYAYFEWSLIILDVAFDTWSIVDFKDLEIQIFGDGFTLANKAKPPTEKTNDLDEYSTFEFIVNTINSFFLWTVITSLLLCVWYFPLWHMGLSGYEATILIFVIAPFILIIPFIRNFFSRFQFLARSLTILLGLGSYKVEDPESRLLIITAGTGFGIIALITEIWTLSNQPKKLNAFAVSFLLGLLASSIIKYSSYSNNPFWPVMHKENGGLNEIGIFLGLFAAFFTPSLNSTTFKLSTERSGGSIFLSALGFGAYLFSIQFLISDSSTLIFWAWDGYPVTGPTPITGALINFFAIGLGITLSVKVHSNAFLGPTYNLLAGAASAYILYSYKGWLGYAGSTVYSFYLSTLAPLIWQSTVGYNPSLLFTLAFFYSIVFSLASVWIVAYAFVPGGPLLRERTDLVLGSSFVGILAGILNYNLRNRSSHITRINTIGKKLFKQTFAILTVFLAFSIAVFFKRYPTKPYQPYNSSSQSFTAGIWCVHFGLDNDMWSSEHRMKDLIKEAEVDIIGLLESDTQRLIGGNRDFTQTIAEELGMYADYGPGPNQHTWGAALLSKFPIVSSSHHLLPSPVGELAPAIHATLDIYGELVDVVVFHSGQEEDEEDRRLQSLELQRIMGESERPLVLLSYLVTNPYEGNYNTYVSDKSRMRDIDSNDWDRWCEYILFRDLKKVAYARISRSTITDTELQIAKFKLLEEYQIEEGNDFIYGNHYIDEDEVDESLRMPQLFRGDGVRGHRYHVFDEPRYFAERPSQVRNDD
;
A
#
# COMPACT_ATOMS: atom_id res chain seq x y z
N MET A 1 60.98 22.74 -43.51
CA MET A 1 61.09 23.92 -42.60
C MET A 1 59.76 24.69 -42.64
N THR A 2 58.67 24.16 -42.08
CA THR A 2 58.19 24.42 -40.70
C THR A 2 58.09 25.89 -40.31
N LYS A 3 56.88 26.45 -40.44
CA LYS A 3 56.38 27.53 -39.57
C LYS A 3 54.97 27.18 -39.14
N GLU A 4 54.88 26.60 -37.95
CA GLU A 4 53.64 26.41 -37.20
C GLU A 4 52.97 27.76 -36.96
N LYS A 5 51.70 27.89 -37.40
CA LYS A 5 50.79 28.90 -36.87
C LYS A 5 50.18 28.35 -35.58
N LYS A 6 50.67 28.86 -34.45
CA LYS A 6 49.96 28.77 -33.16
C LYS A 6 48.64 29.53 -33.28
N GLU A 7 47.53 28.79 -33.33
CA GLU A 7 46.22 29.35 -32.98
C GLU A 7 46.18 29.63 -31.48
N LEU A 8 45.98 30.90 -31.13
CA LEU A 8 45.67 31.34 -29.78
C LEU A 8 44.32 30.74 -29.36
N GLN A 9 44.32 29.93 -28.30
CA GLN A 9 43.12 29.67 -27.52
C GLN A 9 42.62 30.98 -26.89
N PRO A 10 41.34 31.35 -27.01
CA PRO A 10 40.78 32.44 -26.23
C PRO A 10 40.75 32.02 -24.75
N GLY A 11 41.37 32.85 -23.91
CA GLY A 11 41.50 32.63 -22.48
C GLY A 11 40.15 32.43 -21.78
N LYS A 12 40.13 31.47 -20.85
CA LYS A 12 39.09 31.32 -19.84
C LYS A 12 39.01 32.60 -19.00
N ALA A 13 38.10 33.51 -19.37
CA ALA A 13 37.63 34.53 -18.45
C ALA A 13 36.98 33.82 -17.25
N GLY A 14 37.45 34.11 -16.04
CA GLY A 14 36.87 33.57 -14.82
C GLY A 14 35.37 33.87 -14.77
N LEU A 15 34.55 32.81 -14.71
CA LEU A 15 33.11 32.92 -14.51
C LEU A 15 32.88 33.51 -13.12
N LYS A 16 32.62 34.83 -13.05
CA LYS A 16 32.10 35.47 -11.84
C LYS A 16 30.82 34.73 -11.43
N THR A 17 30.79 34.21 -10.21
CA THR A 17 29.61 33.53 -9.67
C THR A 17 28.65 34.60 -9.14
N PRO A 18 27.36 34.59 -9.52
CA PRO A 18 26.40 35.57 -9.00
C PRO A 18 26.18 35.33 -7.49
N ILE A 19 26.09 36.42 -6.73
CA ILE A 19 25.75 36.42 -5.29
C ILE A 19 24.31 35.95 -5.10
N LEU A 20 23.42 36.37 -5.99
CA LEU A 20 22.01 35.98 -5.99
C LEU A 20 21.52 35.84 -7.44
N SER A 21 20.81 34.76 -7.73
CA SER A 21 20.14 34.55 -9.02
C SER A 21 18.69 34.15 -8.80
N PHE A 22 17.75 34.86 -9.40
CA PHE A 22 16.34 34.49 -9.36
C PHE A 22 15.61 34.88 -10.65
N ASN A 23 14.50 34.19 -10.92
CA ASN A 23 13.74 34.39 -12.14
C ASN A 23 12.90 35.68 -12.07
N ALA A 24 12.85 36.45 -13.14
CA ALA A 24 12.09 37.71 -13.16
C ALA A 24 10.57 37.51 -13.02
N SER A 25 10.04 36.30 -13.27
CA SER A 25 8.61 36.01 -13.04
C SER A 25 8.18 36.22 -11.59
N TYR A 26 9.09 36.14 -10.61
CA TYR A 26 8.79 36.46 -9.21
C TYR A 26 8.32 37.90 -9.02
N ILE A 27 8.71 38.84 -9.89
CA ILE A 27 8.21 40.23 -9.87
C ILE A 27 6.71 40.25 -10.20
N ALA A 28 6.29 39.52 -11.24
CA ALA A 28 4.90 39.46 -11.64
C ALA A 28 4.03 38.66 -10.66
N TYR A 29 4.59 37.61 -10.04
CA TYR A 29 3.94 36.94 -8.91
C TYR A 29 3.77 37.88 -7.71
N ALA A 30 4.81 38.62 -7.32
CA ALA A 30 4.75 39.56 -6.20
C ALA A 30 3.70 40.66 -6.45
N HIS A 31 3.67 41.26 -7.64
CA HIS A 31 2.62 42.22 -8.03
C HIS A 31 1.22 41.62 -7.89
N THR A 32 0.99 40.44 -8.47
CA THR A 32 -0.33 39.79 -8.48
C THR A 32 -0.79 39.44 -7.06
N ILE A 33 0.11 38.87 -6.24
CA ILE A 33 -0.20 38.44 -4.87
C ILE A 33 -0.49 39.64 -3.98
N PHE A 34 0.33 40.69 -4.01
CA PHE A 34 0.09 41.87 -3.18
C PHE A 34 -1.16 42.63 -3.62
N ALA A 35 -1.40 42.77 -4.93
CA ALA A 35 -2.60 43.42 -5.44
C ALA A 35 -3.89 42.70 -5.01
N TYR A 36 -3.99 41.38 -5.27
CA TYR A 36 -5.17 40.62 -4.86
C TYR A 36 -5.33 40.55 -3.34
N SER A 37 -4.23 40.34 -2.61
CA SER A 37 -4.28 40.35 -1.14
C SER A 37 -4.79 41.67 -0.60
N ALA A 38 -4.43 42.81 -1.18
CA ALA A 38 -4.93 44.11 -0.74
C ALA A 38 -6.46 44.19 -0.82
N PHE A 39 -7.03 43.91 -1.99
CA PHE A 39 -8.47 43.99 -2.21
C PHE A 39 -9.25 42.94 -1.42
N PHE A 40 -8.81 41.66 -1.43
CA PHE A 40 -9.54 40.61 -0.71
C PHE A 40 -9.41 40.72 0.81
N ALA A 41 -8.25 41.13 1.34
CA ALA A 41 -8.12 41.34 2.77
C ALA A 41 -9.03 42.48 3.25
N ALA A 42 -9.12 43.57 2.48
CA ALA A 42 -10.05 44.66 2.77
C ALA A 42 -11.51 44.19 2.77
N LEU A 43 -11.91 43.41 1.78
CA LEU A 43 -13.26 42.82 1.71
C LEU A 43 -13.56 41.91 2.89
N ILE A 44 -12.63 41.02 3.26
CA ILE A 44 -12.81 40.10 4.37
C ILE A 44 -12.93 40.87 5.69
N VAL A 45 -12.03 41.83 5.94
CA VAL A 45 -12.03 42.63 7.17
C VAL A 45 -13.28 43.51 7.24
N GLY A 46 -13.66 44.14 6.13
CA GLY A 46 -14.86 44.97 6.03
C GLY A 46 -16.13 44.15 6.25
N CYS A 47 -16.27 42.99 5.60
CA CYS A 47 -17.41 42.09 5.83
C CYS A 47 -17.45 41.51 7.25
N TYR A 48 -16.30 41.40 7.94
CA TYR A 48 -16.28 40.89 9.31
C TYR A 48 -16.64 41.97 10.34
N LEU A 49 -16.18 43.21 10.14
CA LEU A 49 -16.30 44.27 11.15
C LEU A 49 -17.44 45.26 10.86
N HIS A 50 -17.70 45.54 9.59
CA HIS A 50 -18.56 46.65 9.16
C HIS A 50 -19.55 46.26 8.04
N TYR A 51 -19.95 45.00 7.95
CA TYR A 51 -20.78 44.46 6.86
C TYR A 51 -21.97 45.36 6.48
N GLU A 52 -22.89 45.61 7.43
CA GLU A 52 -24.09 46.42 7.17
C GLU A 52 -23.76 47.83 6.69
N LYS A 53 -22.62 48.39 7.12
CA LYS A 53 -22.19 49.75 6.78
C LYS A 53 -21.54 49.85 5.40
N ILE A 54 -20.88 48.79 4.92
CA ILE A 54 -20.20 48.81 3.61
C ILE A 54 -21.13 48.38 2.46
N VAL A 55 -22.23 47.69 2.77
CA VAL A 55 -23.29 47.34 1.80
C VAL A 55 -24.37 48.41 1.70
N GLU A 56 -24.37 49.40 2.61
CA GLU A 56 -25.30 50.53 2.59
C GLU A 56 -25.00 51.50 1.44
N ASN A 57 -26.05 51.99 0.79
CA ASN A 57 -25.99 53.06 -0.19
C ASN A 57 -26.92 54.21 0.23
N ALA A 58 -27.05 55.27 -0.59
CA ALA A 58 -27.83 56.45 -0.24
C ALA A 58 -29.33 56.20 -0.01
N SER A 59 -29.88 55.12 -0.56
CA SER A 59 -31.31 54.83 -0.63
C SER A 59 -31.70 53.52 0.09
N TRP A 60 -30.77 52.55 0.18
CA TRP A 60 -31.02 51.18 0.67
C TRP A 60 -29.82 50.63 1.45
N GLY A 61 -30.10 49.72 2.40
CA GLY A 61 -29.09 48.98 3.17
C GLY A 61 -29.44 47.50 3.28
N TYR A 62 -28.78 46.76 4.16
CA TYR A 62 -29.14 45.35 4.41
C TYR A 62 -30.58 45.24 4.95
N PRO A 63 -31.43 44.31 4.45
CA PRO A 63 -31.11 43.17 3.58
C PRO A 63 -31.27 43.40 2.07
N ASP A 64 -31.77 44.56 1.64
CA ASP A 64 -32.00 44.86 0.22
C ASP A 64 -30.69 44.96 -0.57
N GLU A 65 -29.63 45.45 0.08
CA GLU A 65 -28.25 45.41 -0.42
C GLU A 65 -27.41 44.44 0.41
N TRP A 66 -26.67 43.57 -0.28
CA TRP A 66 -25.99 42.43 0.34
C TRP A 66 -24.52 42.29 -0.06
N PHE A 67 -24.01 43.09 -1.02
CA PHE A 67 -22.62 43.02 -1.44
C PHE A 67 -22.00 44.42 -1.61
N PRO A 68 -20.83 44.70 -1.02
CA PRO A 68 -20.26 46.04 -0.97
C PRO A 68 -19.52 46.41 -2.26
N SER A 69 -19.61 47.68 -2.66
CA SER A 69 -18.79 48.26 -3.74
C SER A 69 -17.29 48.22 -3.40
N VAL A 70 -16.44 48.33 -4.42
CA VAL A 70 -14.99 48.39 -4.21
C VAL A 70 -14.63 49.64 -3.40
N SER A 71 -15.19 50.79 -3.74
CA SER A 71 -14.90 52.06 -3.07
C SER A 71 -15.30 52.06 -1.60
N ALA A 72 -16.49 51.54 -1.26
CA ALA A 72 -16.92 51.44 0.14
C ALA A 72 -16.01 50.50 0.95
N THR A 73 -15.59 49.39 0.33
CA THR A 73 -14.75 48.38 0.98
C THR A 73 -13.35 48.89 1.33
N ILE A 74 -12.75 49.71 0.48
CA ILE A 74 -11.35 50.14 0.64
C ILE A 74 -11.20 51.55 1.24
N GLY A 75 -12.28 52.35 1.25
CA GLY A 75 -12.21 53.79 1.51
C GLY A 75 -12.86 54.27 2.81
N ASP A 76 -13.91 53.59 3.29
CA ASP A 76 -14.83 54.26 4.22
C ASP A 76 -14.44 54.11 5.70
N ARG A 77 -13.78 53.02 6.08
CA ARG A 77 -13.71 52.60 7.48
C ARG A 77 -12.34 52.03 7.88
N TYR A 78 -11.97 52.27 9.13
CA TYR A 78 -10.85 51.62 9.80
C TYR A 78 -11.35 50.34 10.50
N PRO A 79 -10.62 49.20 10.45
CA PRO A 79 -9.25 49.04 9.96
C PRO A 79 -9.09 48.57 8.50
N GLU A 80 -10.16 48.21 7.79
CA GLU A 80 -10.10 47.66 6.42
C GLU A 80 -9.40 48.60 5.43
N ARG A 81 -9.65 49.91 5.52
CA ARG A 81 -8.93 50.94 4.74
C ARG A 81 -7.43 50.89 4.98
N SER A 82 -6.99 50.80 6.23
CA SER A 82 -5.56 50.76 6.57
C SER A 82 -4.90 49.46 6.09
N VAL A 83 -5.60 48.34 6.20
CA VAL A 83 -5.13 47.04 5.68
C VAL A 83 -4.94 47.10 4.18
N PHE A 84 -5.93 47.64 3.45
CA PHE A 84 -5.83 47.86 2.01
C PHE A 84 -4.64 48.75 1.65
N GLN A 85 -4.53 49.92 2.28
CA GLN A 85 -3.51 50.93 1.99
C GLN A 85 -2.08 50.42 2.24
N ILE A 86 -1.87 49.58 3.25
CA ILE A 86 -0.56 48.96 3.52
C ILE A 86 -0.22 47.93 2.43
N LEU A 87 -1.16 47.03 2.11
CA LEU A 87 -0.91 45.96 1.14
C LEU A 87 -0.78 46.49 -0.30
N ILE A 88 -1.56 47.51 -0.66
CA ILE A 88 -1.44 48.16 -1.97
C ILE A 88 -0.13 48.97 -2.06
N ALA A 89 0.36 49.56 -0.96
CA ALA A 89 1.70 50.18 -0.91
C ALA A 89 2.80 49.18 -1.27
N LEU A 90 2.73 47.97 -0.71
CA LEU A 90 3.68 46.89 -0.99
C LEU A 90 3.64 46.43 -2.46
N THR A 91 2.53 46.68 -3.16
CA THR A 91 2.39 46.40 -4.60
C THR A 91 3.19 47.40 -5.45
N ALA A 92 3.46 48.61 -4.96
CA ALA A 92 4.10 49.67 -5.75
C ALA A 92 5.49 49.27 -6.28
N GLY A 93 6.35 48.68 -5.43
CA GLY A 93 7.68 48.22 -5.84
C GLY A 93 7.63 47.18 -6.98
N PRO A 94 6.96 46.03 -6.78
CA PRO A 94 6.71 45.04 -7.82
C PRO A 94 6.03 45.62 -9.07
N ARG A 95 5.14 46.61 -8.92
CA ARG A 95 4.46 47.28 -10.03
C ARG A 95 5.42 48.03 -10.93
N PHE A 96 6.27 48.90 -10.38
CA PHE A 96 7.25 49.65 -11.18
C PHE A 96 8.29 48.72 -11.81
N LEU A 97 8.71 47.66 -11.10
CA LEU A 97 9.58 46.62 -11.67
C LEU A 97 8.88 45.88 -12.82
N LEU A 98 7.60 45.55 -12.71
CA LEU A 98 6.81 44.93 -13.78
C LEU A 98 6.76 45.82 -15.02
N LEU A 99 6.57 47.14 -14.87
CA LEU A 99 6.61 48.09 -15.98
C LEU A 99 7.98 48.11 -16.66
N ALA A 100 9.06 48.20 -15.87
CA ALA A 100 10.43 48.23 -16.38
C ALA A 100 10.78 46.94 -17.15
N PHE A 101 10.42 45.78 -16.60
CA PHE A 101 10.71 44.49 -17.23
C PHE A 101 9.83 44.22 -18.45
N ASN A 102 8.57 44.68 -18.45
CA ASN A 102 7.74 44.67 -19.65
C ASN A 102 8.36 45.54 -20.74
N PHE A 103 8.87 46.73 -20.41
CA PHE A 103 9.57 47.57 -21.38
C PHE A 103 10.81 46.88 -21.95
N ILE A 104 11.68 46.32 -21.09
CA ILE A 104 12.89 45.61 -21.53
C ILE A 104 12.53 44.43 -22.44
N LYS A 105 11.54 43.62 -22.05
CA LYS A 105 11.14 42.42 -22.79
C LYS A 105 10.48 42.73 -24.13
N LEU A 106 9.66 43.79 -24.17
CA LEU A 106 8.88 44.18 -25.34
C LEU A 106 9.57 45.27 -26.18
N TYR A 107 10.80 45.63 -25.83
CA TYR A 107 11.58 46.64 -26.52
C TYR A 107 11.82 46.26 -27.98
N LYS A 108 11.61 47.22 -28.89
CA LYS A 108 11.92 47.10 -30.31
C LYS A 108 12.56 48.40 -30.78
N SER A 109 13.80 48.33 -31.28
CA SER A 109 14.58 49.50 -31.68
C SER A 109 13.89 50.40 -32.71
N ASN A 110 13.05 49.82 -33.57
CA ASN A 110 12.35 50.52 -34.65
C ASN A 110 10.87 50.83 -34.32
N SER A 111 10.48 50.94 -33.05
CA SER A 111 9.09 51.24 -32.66
C SER A 111 9.02 52.22 -31.47
N SER A 112 8.18 53.24 -31.58
CA SER A 112 7.85 54.14 -30.47
C SER A 112 6.83 53.54 -29.49
N LEU A 113 6.19 52.41 -29.83
CA LEU A 113 5.13 51.80 -29.03
C LEU A 113 5.58 51.39 -27.61
N PRO A 114 6.76 50.78 -27.37
CA PRO A 114 7.20 50.44 -26.02
C PRO A 114 7.34 51.68 -25.12
N TYR A 115 7.79 52.80 -25.68
CA TYR A 115 7.92 54.07 -24.95
C TYR A 115 6.57 54.66 -24.56
N ILE A 116 5.59 54.63 -25.48
CA ILE A 116 4.21 55.04 -25.19
C ILE A 116 3.59 54.10 -24.14
N GLY A 117 3.87 52.80 -24.23
CA GLY A 117 3.39 51.78 -23.29
C GLY A 117 3.90 51.99 -21.87
N ILE A 118 5.23 52.17 -21.69
CA ILE A 118 5.79 52.43 -20.35
C ILE A 118 5.31 53.77 -19.78
N PHE A 119 5.20 54.81 -20.62
CA PHE A 119 4.69 56.11 -20.19
C PHE A 119 3.22 56.01 -19.73
N SER A 120 2.37 55.39 -20.53
CA SER A 120 0.97 55.12 -20.17
C SER A 120 0.87 54.28 -18.89
N GLY A 121 1.65 53.20 -18.77
CA GLY A 121 1.67 52.35 -17.58
C GLY A 121 2.16 53.07 -16.32
N PHE A 122 3.10 53.99 -16.47
CA PHE A 122 3.62 54.82 -15.37
C PHE A 122 2.58 55.82 -14.87
N ILE A 123 1.98 56.61 -15.76
CA ILE A 123 0.91 57.56 -15.38
C ILE A 123 -0.31 56.80 -14.85
N ARG A 124 -0.65 55.63 -15.42
CA ARG A 124 -1.69 54.73 -14.90
C ARG A 124 -1.37 54.28 -13.48
N THR A 125 -0.13 53.94 -13.17
CA THR A 125 0.26 53.54 -11.80
C THR A 125 0.16 54.70 -10.81
N ILE A 126 0.55 55.92 -11.21
CA ILE A 126 0.42 57.11 -10.36
C ILE A 126 -1.05 57.44 -10.10
N THR A 127 -1.87 57.43 -11.15
CA THR A 127 -3.31 57.70 -11.03
C THR A 127 -4.02 56.62 -10.20
N CYS A 128 -3.55 55.37 -10.24
CA CYS A 128 -3.98 54.33 -9.29
C CYS A 128 -3.72 54.75 -7.84
N GLY A 129 -2.47 55.14 -7.55
CA GLY A 129 -2.08 55.70 -6.26
C GLY A 129 -2.98 56.87 -5.82
N GLY A 130 -3.38 57.72 -6.76
CA GLY A 130 -4.31 58.82 -6.52
C GLY A 130 -5.64 58.37 -5.93
N TRP A 131 -6.40 57.51 -6.64
CA TRP A 131 -7.75 57.12 -6.20
C TRP A 131 -7.76 56.12 -5.03
N VAL A 132 -6.67 55.36 -4.80
CA VAL A 132 -6.58 54.42 -3.66
C VAL A 132 -6.21 55.09 -2.34
N TYR A 133 -5.49 56.22 -2.37
CA TYR A 133 -5.09 56.96 -1.16
C TYR A 133 -5.98 58.18 -0.90
N ILE A 134 -6.49 58.84 -1.95
CA ILE A 134 -7.54 59.86 -1.85
C ILE A 134 -8.85 59.13 -2.02
N THR A 135 -9.48 58.77 -0.92
CA THR A 135 -10.72 57.98 -0.94
C THR A 135 -11.90 58.87 -1.30
N SER A 136 -12.98 58.29 -1.82
CA SER A 136 -14.21 59.02 -2.16
C SER A 136 -14.84 59.73 -0.95
N THR A 137 -14.53 59.28 0.27
CA THR A 137 -14.96 59.93 1.51
C THR A 137 -14.08 61.12 1.91
N ASP A 138 -12.79 61.14 1.52
CA ASP A 138 -11.89 62.25 1.83
C ASP A 138 -12.08 63.41 0.82
N ASP A 139 -12.08 63.11 -0.48
CA ASP A 139 -12.25 64.08 -1.56
C ASP A 139 -12.78 63.38 -2.82
N HIS A 140 -14.09 63.50 -3.04
CA HIS A 140 -14.80 62.81 -4.10
C HIS A 140 -14.34 63.25 -5.51
N ASP A 141 -14.06 64.54 -5.71
CA ASP A 141 -13.71 65.08 -7.02
C ASP A 141 -12.33 64.58 -7.48
N TRP A 142 -11.33 64.65 -6.59
CA TRP A 142 -10.00 64.14 -6.91
C TRP A 142 -9.98 62.63 -7.05
N HIS A 143 -10.73 61.89 -6.22
CA HIS A 143 -10.89 60.45 -6.34
C HIS A 143 -11.38 60.05 -7.75
N ASP A 144 -12.46 60.67 -8.22
CA ASP A 144 -13.06 60.38 -9.52
C ASP A 144 -12.13 60.77 -10.69
N ILE A 145 -11.47 61.93 -10.60
CA ILE A 145 -10.49 62.34 -11.62
C ILE A 145 -9.38 61.29 -11.77
N PHE A 146 -8.85 60.79 -10.65
CA PHE A 146 -7.81 59.77 -10.67
C PHE A 146 -8.32 58.41 -11.15
N MET A 147 -9.52 57.99 -10.76
CA MET A 147 -10.15 56.74 -11.19
C MET A 147 -10.46 56.76 -12.70
N ILE A 148 -11.08 57.84 -13.21
CA ILE A 148 -11.37 57.99 -14.64
C ILE A 148 -10.07 58.01 -15.44
N SER A 149 -9.06 58.77 -14.96
CA SER A 149 -7.75 58.80 -15.59
C SER A 149 -7.12 57.40 -15.65
N TYR A 150 -7.24 56.61 -14.58
CA TYR A 150 -6.77 55.21 -14.54
C TYR A 150 -7.43 54.35 -15.61
N ILE A 151 -8.76 54.40 -15.72
CA ILE A 151 -9.54 53.62 -16.68
C ILE A 151 -9.20 54.06 -18.12
N VAL A 152 -9.12 55.36 -18.39
CA VAL A 152 -8.75 55.90 -19.71
C VAL A 152 -7.34 55.46 -20.10
N LEU A 153 -6.38 55.52 -19.17
CA LEU A 153 -5.00 55.08 -19.40
C LEU A 153 -4.85 53.56 -19.51
N THR A 154 -5.85 52.79 -19.08
CA THR A 154 -5.89 51.34 -19.26
C THR A 154 -6.05 50.96 -20.74
N ILE A 155 -6.69 51.80 -21.56
CA ILE A 155 -6.83 51.60 -23.01
C ILE A 155 -5.47 51.54 -23.72
N PRO A 156 -4.63 52.61 -23.70
CA PRO A 156 -3.32 52.56 -24.33
C PRO A 156 -2.41 51.49 -23.72
N TRP A 157 -2.44 51.27 -22.39
CA TRP A 157 -1.68 50.22 -21.73
C TRP A 157 -1.99 48.83 -22.31
N THR A 158 -3.26 48.43 -22.25
CA THR A 158 -3.68 47.07 -22.64
C THR A 158 -3.53 46.82 -24.14
N ILE A 159 -3.83 47.81 -24.99
CA ILE A 159 -3.67 47.71 -26.44
C ILE A 159 -2.19 47.56 -26.81
N ILE A 160 -1.33 48.43 -26.27
CA ILE A 160 0.10 48.45 -26.63
C ILE A 160 0.79 47.17 -26.15
N ILE A 161 0.59 46.78 -24.89
CA ILE A 161 1.22 45.59 -24.32
C ILE A 161 0.75 44.32 -25.05
N SER A 162 -0.54 44.21 -25.38
CA SER A 162 -1.07 43.08 -26.16
C SER A 162 -0.53 43.04 -27.60
N LYS A 163 -0.37 44.20 -28.24
CA LYS A 163 0.14 44.31 -29.61
C LYS A 163 1.63 44.01 -29.71
N LEU A 164 2.40 44.42 -28.69
CA LEU A 164 3.83 44.15 -28.60
C LEU A 164 4.14 42.67 -28.28
N SER A 165 3.21 41.97 -27.61
CA SER A 165 3.33 40.52 -27.39
C SER A 165 3.45 39.73 -28.72
N PRO A 166 4.21 38.63 -28.74
CA PRO A 166 4.42 37.85 -29.95
C PRO A 166 3.10 37.36 -30.59
N PRO A 167 2.92 37.52 -31.91
CA PRO A 167 1.71 37.05 -32.61
C PRO A 167 1.55 35.54 -32.45
N GLY A 168 0.31 35.08 -32.22
CA GLY A 168 0.00 33.66 -32.03
C GLY A 168 0.38 33.08 -30.65
N SER A 169 1.02 33.86 -29.76
CA SER A 169 1.39 33.39 -28.42
C SER A 169 0.18 33.26 -27.48
N LEU A 170 0.30 32.34 -26.52
CA LEU A 170 -0.68 32.16 -25.45
C LEU A 170 -0.84 33.43 -24.60
N VAL A 171 0.26 34.15 -24.34
CA VAL A 171 0.26 35.44 -23.63
C VAL A 171 -0.58 36.48 -24.34
N ARG A 172 -0.41 36.62 -25.66
CA ARG A 172 -1.18 37.58 -26.45
C ARG A 172 -2.67 37.25 -26.47
N ARG A 173 -3.03 35.96 -26.59
CA ARG A 173 -4.43 35.52 -26.51
C ARG A 173 -5.02 35.78 -25.13
N GLY A 174 -4.27 35.47 -24.08
CA GLY A 174 -4.65 35.71 -22.69
C GLY A 174 -4.90 37.19 -22.41
N ARG A 175 -3.94 38.06 -22.74
CA ARG A 175 -4.07 39.52 -22.61
C ARG A 175 -5.21 40.09 -23.44
N TYR A 176 -5.41 39.62 -24.66
CA TYR A 176 -6.53 40.03 -25.49
C TYR A 176 -7.87 39.64 -24.86
N LEU A 177 -7.99 38.41 -24.37
CA LEU A 177 -9.22 37.94 -23.71
C LEU A 177 -9.50 38.73 -22.44
N THR A 178 -8.52 38.89 -21.54
CA THR A 178 -8.73 39.64 -20.29
C THR A 178 -9.05 41.11 -20.55
N ALA A 179 -8.35 41.77 -21.49
CA ALA A 179 -8.67 43.15 -21.86
C ALA A 179 -10.05 43.28 -22.50
N SER A 180 -10.41 42.37 -23.42
CA SER A 180 -11.74 42.39 -24.07
C SER A 180 -12.85 42.18 -23.05
N THR A 181 -12.69 41.23 -22.13
CA THR A 181 -13.65 40.99 -21.05
C THR A 181 -13.73 42.20 -20.12
N PHE A 182 -12.61 42.86 -19.78
CA PHE A 182 -12.61 44.08 -18.97
C PHE A 182 -13.49 45.17 -19.60
N PHE A 183 -13.27 45.50 -20.88
CA PHE A 183 -14.05 46.55 -21.54
C PHE A 183 -15.51 46.14 -21.80
N LEU A 184 -15.79 44.86 -22.08
CA LEU A 184 -17.17 44.37 -22.22
C LEU A 184 -17.93 44.43 -20.90
N THR A 185 -17.24 44.23 -19.76
CA THR A 185 -17.82 44.32 -18.42
C THR A 185 -18.27 45.74 -18.06
N LEU A 186 -17.71 46.77 -18.70
CA LEU A 186 -18.18 48.15 -18.52
C LEU A 186 -19.64 48.36 -18.97
N ILE A 187 -20.12 47.59 -19.95
CA ILE A 187 -21.50 47.73 -20.46
C ILE A 187 -22.54 47.40 -19.36
N PRO A 188 -22.54 46.20 -18.75
CA PRO A 188 -23.45 45.91 -17.65
C PRO A 188 -23.14 46.74 -16.41
N LEU A 189 -21.87 47.11 -16.15
CA LEU A 189 -21.52 48.01 -15.05
C LEU A 189 -22.27 49.35 -15.16
N ILE A 190 -22.20 50.02 -16.32
CA ILE A 190 -22.87 51.32 -16.55
C ILE A 190 -24.39 51.16 -16.42
N TYR A 191 -24.95 50.09 -16.98
CA TYR A 191 -26.38 49.81 -16.87
C TYR A 191 -26.81 49.72 -15.39
N TRP A 192 -26.11 48.93 -14.58
CA TRP A 192 -26.43 48.76 -13.16
C TRP A 192 -26.09 49.98 -12.31
N PHE A 193 -25.08 50.75 -12.69
CA PHE A 193 -24.81 52.06 -12.10
C PHE A 193 -26.00 53.02 -12.26
N ILE A 194 -26.63 53.05 -13.45
CA ILE A 194 -27.83 53.87 -13.69
C ILE A 194 -29.02 53.33 -12.89
N GLN A 195 -29.21 51.99 -12.82
CA GLN A 195 -30.28 51.40 -12.00
C GLN A 195 -30.12 51.73 -10.51
N HIS A 196 -28.88 51.76 -10.02
CA HIS A 196 -28.55 52.11 -8.65
C HIS A 196 -28.70 53.62 -8.38
N LYS A 197 -28.07 54.49 -9.18
CA LYS A 197 -27.95 55.94 -8.90
C LYS A 197 -29.11 56.80 -9.39
N VAL A 198 -29.81 56.38 -10.44
CA VAL A 198 -30.86 57.21 -11.09
C VAL A 198 -32.25 56.63 -10.84
N HIS A 199 -32.38 55.31 -10.81
CA HIS A 199 -33.67 54.64 -10.62
C HIS A 199 -33.91 54.10 -9.21
N ASP A 200 -32.95 54.26 -8.29
CA ASP A 200 -33.02 53.86 -6.88
C ASP A 200 -33.61 52.45 -6.66
N ARG A 201 -33.22 51.48 -7.51
CA ARG A 201 -33.73 50.10 -7.41
C ARG A 201 -33.03 49.33 -6.29
N ALA A 202 -33.81 48.75 -5.38
CA ALA A 202 -33.31 47.83 -4.36
C ALA A 202 -32.50 46.67 -4.99
N GLY A 203 -31.31 46.40 -4.44
CA GLY A 203 -30.38 45.36 -4.90
C GLY A 203 -29.51 45.75 -6.10
N ALA A 204 -29.76 46.90 -6.74
CA ALA A 204 -28.99 47.31 -7.92
C ALA A 204 -27.55 47.69 -7.59
N TYR A 205 -27.28 48.19 -6.37
CA TYR A 205 -25.92 48.53 -5.94
C TYR A 205 -25.06 47.28 -5.75
N SER A 206 -25.61 46.23 -5.15
CA SER A 206 -24.92 44.95 -4.97
C SER A 206 -24.61 44.27 -6.30
N VAL A 207 -25.53 44.35 -7.28
CA VAL A 207 -25.29 43.84 -8.63
C VAL A 207 -24.25 44.67 -9.38
N TYR A 208 -24.28 46.00 -9.23
CA TYR A 208 -23.24 46.90 -9.74
C TYR A 208 -21.85 46.54 -9.15
N ALA A 209 -21.76 46.31 -7.85
CA ALA A 209 -20.53 45.96 -7.16
C ALA A 209 -19.88 44.68 -7.73
N TYR A 210 -20.65 43.66 -8.13
CA TYR A 210 -20.08 42.47 -8.79
C TYR A 210 -19.28 42.81 -10.05
N PHE A 211 -19.75 43.77 -10.84
CA PHE A 211 -19.04 44.20 -12.03
C PHE A 211 -17.81 45.05 -11.69
N GLU A 212 -17.86 45.88 -10.65
CA GLU A 212 -16.67 46.62 -10.17
C GLU A 212 -15.57 45.67 -9.71
N TRP A 213 -15.90 44.70 -8.85
CA TRP A 213 -14.95 43.69 -8.38
C TRP A 213 -14.41 42.87 -9.56
N SER A 214 -15.25 42.55 -10.55
CA SER A 214 -14.82 41.88 -11.77
C SER A 214 -13.79 42.70 -12.56
N LEU A 215 -13.95 44.03 -12.64
CA LEU A 215 -12.96 44.89 -13.29
C LEU A 215 -11.61 44.84 -12.56
N ILE A 216 -11.59 44.94 -11.24
CA ILE A 216 -10.34 44.82 -10.46
C ILE A 216 -9.64 43.49 -10.72
N ILE A 217 -10.41 42.39 -10.73
CA ILE A 217 -9.87 41.06 -10.99
C ILE A 217 -9.27 40.98 -12.40
N LEU A 218 -10.01 41.44 -13.41
CA LEU A 218 -9.57 41.39 -14.81
C LEU A 218 -8.35 42.29 -15.07
N ASP A 219 -8.28 43.42 -14.36
CA ASP A 219 -7.20 44.39 -14.47
C ASP A 219 -5.87 43.82 -13.95
N VAL A 220 -5.88 43.24 -12.75
CA VAL A 220 -4.71 42.55 -12.20
C VAL A 220 -4.36 41.31 -13.04
N ALA A 221 -5.37 40.54 -13.49
CA ALA A 221 -5.17 39.36 -14.33
C ALA A 221 -4.49 39.69 -15.67
N PHE A 222 -4.75 40.86 -16.26
CA PHE A 222 -4.06 41.31 -17.47
C PHE A 222 -2.53 41.39 -17.25
N ASP A 223 -2.11 41.95 -16.11
CA ASP A 223 -0.70 42.10 -15.77
C ASP A 223 -0.07 40.77 -15.27
N THR A 224 -0.87 39.85 -14.71
CA THR A 224 -0.43 38.48 -14.35
C THR A 224 0.12 37.70 -15.55
N TRP A 225 -0.35 37.98 -16.77
CA TRP A 225 0.22 37.35 -17.98
C TRP A 225 1.71 37.63 -18.18
N SER A 226 2.27 38.68 -17.56
CA SER A 226 3.71 38.94 -17.55
C SER A 226 4.54 37.84 -16.86
N ILE A 227 3.93 36.97 -16.04
CA ILE A 227 4.60 35.77 -15.49
C ILE A 227 5.16 34.90 -16.62
N VAL A 228 4.39 34.77 -17.72
CA VAL A 228 4.80 33.96 -18.87
C VAL A 228 5.87 34.68 -19.68
N ASP A 229 5.77 36.00 -19.87
CA ASP A 229 6.78 36.81 -20.57
C ASP A 229 8.13 36.81 -19.85
N PHE A 230 8.11 36.82 -18.51
CA PHE A 230 9.31 36.90 -17.67
C PHE A 230 9.95 35.54 -17.36
N LYS A 231 9.32 34.43 -17.75
CA LYS A 231 9.81 33.07 -17.48
C LYS A 231 11.21 32.81 -18.02
N ASP A 232 11.56 33.45 -19.13
CA ASP A 232 12.86 33.31 -19.79
C ASP A 232 13.90 34.34 -19.34
N LEU A 233 13.58 35.21 -18.37
CA LEU A 233 14.47 36.23 -17.84
C LEU A 233 14.98 35.83 -16.45
N GLU A 234 16.29 35.87 -16.26
CA GLU A 234 16.96 35.65 -14.98
C GLU A 234 17.72 36.91 -14.56
N ILE A 235 17.51 37.32 -13.31
CA ILE A 235 18.20 38.46 -12.70
C ILE A 235 19.38 37.89 -11.91
N GLN A 236 20.59 38.27 -12.30
CA GLN A 236 21.83 37.85 -11.66
C GLN A 236 22.49 39.06 -11.01
N ILE A 237 22.74 38.99 -9.70
CA ILE A 237 23.37 40.06 -8.92
C ILE A 237 24.82 39.67 -8.64
N PHE A 238 25.75 40.54 -8.98
CA PHE A 238 27.18 40.43 -8.73
C PHE A 238 27.61 41.52 -7.73
N GLY A 239 28.80 41.38 -7.13
CA GLY A 239 29.32 42.37 -6.17
C GLY A 239 29.54 43.76 -6.77
N ASP A 240 29.57 43.88 -8.10
CA ASP A 240 29.81 45.11 -8.87
C ASP A 240 28.60 45.57 -9.71
N GLY A 241 27.44 44.88 -9.63
CA GLY A 241 26.23 45.29 -10.35
C GLY A 241 25.22 44.17 -10.57
N PHE A 242 24.21 44.39 -11.42
CA PHE A 242 23.26 43.36 -11.84
C PHE A 242 23.31 43.15 -13.35
N THR A 243 23.06 41.93 -13.81
CA THR A 243 22.87 41.63 -15.24
C THR A 243 21.55 40.91 -15.47
N LEU A 244 20.94 41.19 -16.62
CA LEU A 244 19.77 40.47 -17.11
C LEU A 244 20.25 39.39 -18.08
N ALA A 245 20.17 38.13 -17.68
CA ALA A 245 20.48 37.01 -18.55
C ALA A 245 19.18 36.46 -19.13
N ASN A 246 19.14 36.27 -20.46
CA ASN A 246 18.17 35.34 -21.01
C ASN A 246 18.55 33.96 -20.51
N LYS A 247 17.59 33.23 -19.93
CA LYS A 247 17.78 31.83 -19.57
C LYS A 247 18.31 31.12 -20.79
N ALA A 248 19.58 30.71 -20.77
CA ALA A 248 20.10 29.82 -21.79
C ALA A 248 19.11 28.67 -21.84
N LYS A 249 18.46 28.46 -23.00
CA LYS A 249 17.66 27.27 -23.18
C LYS A 249 18.58 26.13 -22.75
N PRO A 250 18.27 25.36 -21.70
CA PRO A 250 18.93 24.08 -21.56
C PRO A 250 18.78 23.44 -22.94
N PRO A 251 19.83 22.79 -23.48
CA PRO A 251 19.70 22.16 -24.78
C PRO A 251 18.37 21.43 -24.75
N THR A 252 17.45 21.84 -25.61
CA THR A 252 16.32 20.99 -25.92
C THR A 252 16.98 19.77 -26.51
N GLU A 253 17.35 18.82 -25.66
CA GLU A 253 17.21 17.43 -25.99
C GLU A 253 15.81 17.38 -26.57
N LYS A 254 15.75 17.26 -27.90
CA LYS A 254 14.58 16.68 -28.53
C LYS A 254 14.33 15.45 -27.68
N THR A 255 13.28 15.48 -26.85
CA THR A 255 12.80 14.27 -26.21
C THR A 255 12.46 13.38 -27.38
N ASN A 256 13.36 12.46 -27.70
CA ASN A 256 13.09 11.48 -28.72
C ASN A 256 11.82 10.79 -28.24
N ASP A 257 10.72 10.91 -28.99
CA ASP A 257 9.49 10.14 -28.73
C ASP A 257 9.76 8.62 -28.74
N LEU A 258 10.97 8.21 -29.14
CA LEU A 258 11.54 6.86 -29.06
C LEU A 258 11.90 6.39 -27.63
N ASP A 259 11.93 7.28 -26.64
CA ASP A 259 12.29 6.97 -25.23
C ASP A 259 11.08 6.64 -24.34
N GLU A 260 9.91 6.34 -24.92
CA GLU A 260 8.70 5.93 -24.19
C GLU A 260 8.22 4.56 -24.66
N TYR A 261 7.77 3.70 -23.73
CA TYR A 261 7.16 2.42 -24.11
C TYR A 261 5.89 2.63 -24.94
N SER A 262 5.70 1.79 -25.96
CA SER A 262 4.38 1.54 -26.53
C SER A 262 3.46 0.90 -25.50
N THR A 263 2.14 0.96 -25.73
CA THR A 263 1.17 0.33 -24.81
C THR A 263 1.38 -1.18 -24.75
N PHE A 264 1.72 -1.79 -25.88
CA PHE A 264 2.02 -3.21 -25.95
C PHE A 264 3.26 -3.59 -25.13
N GLU A 265 4.39 -2.87 -25.29
CA GLU A 265 5.60 -3.12 -24.48
C GLU A 265 5.36 -2.92 -22.98
N PHE A 266 4.56 -1.92 -22.59
CA PHE A 266 4.23 -1.68 -21.20
C PHE A 266 3.39 -2.81 -20.59
N ILE A 267 2.44 -3.36 -21.35
CA ILE A 267 1.65 -4.55 -20.96
C ILE A 267 2.56 -5.77 -20.82
N VAL A 268 3.42 -6.03 -21.82
CA VAL A 268 4.38 -7.13 -21.80
C VAL A 268 5.30 -7.06 -20.57
N ASN A 269 5.84 -5.87 -20.25
CA ASN A 269 6.68 -5.68 -19.07
C ASN A 269 5.91 -5.86 -17.75
N THR A 270 4.64 -5.48 -17.72
CA THR A 270 3.77 -5.71 -16.55
C THR A 270 3.53 -7.20 -16.33
N ILE A 271 3.28 -7.97 -17.40
CA ILE A 271 3.11 -9.43 -17.34
C ILE A 271 4.43 -10.12 -16.94
N ASN A 272 5.56 -9.72 -17.51
CA ASN A 272 6.89 -10.23 -17.11
C ASN A 272 7.19 -9.94 -15.65
N SER A 273 6.80 -8.76 -15.15
CA SER A 273 6.96 -8.38 -13.75
C SER A 273 6.06 -9.19 -12.83
N PHE A 274 4.81 -9.44 -13.23
CA PHE A 274 3.89 -10.32 -12.53
C PHE A 274 4.48 -11.72 -12.34
N PHE A 275 4.95 -12.37 -13.41
CA PHE A 275 5.53 -13.72 -13.30
C PHE A 275 6.87 -13.74 -12.56
N LEU A 276 7.66 -12.67 -12.61
CA LEU A 276 8.84 -12.55 -11.76
C LEU A 276 8.45 -12.57 -10.28
N TRP A 277 7.41 -11.82 -9.89
CA TRP A 277 6.89 -11.85 -8.52
C TRP A 277 6.30 -13.20 -8.13
N THR A 278 5.58 -13.86 -9.04
CA THR A 278 5.09 -15.24 -8.84
C THR A 278 6.25 -16.17 -8.48
N VAL A 279 7.32 -16.18 -9.29
CA VAL A 279 8.48 -17.06 -9.07
C VAL A 279 9.25 -16.73 -7.79
N ILE A 280 9.48 -15.44 -7.51
CA ILE A 280 10.16 -14.95 -6.30
C ILE A 280 9.40 -15.37 -5.03
N THR A 281 8.08 -15.19 -5.01
CA THR A 281 7.25 -15.54 -3.84
C THR A 281 7.16 -17.05 -3.66
N SER A 282 7.08 -17.83 -4.73
CA SER A 282 7.09 -19.30 -4.62
C SER A 282 8.41 -19.88 -4.15
N LEU A 283 9.57 -19.28 -4.47
CA LEU A 283 10.84 -19.84 -4.02
C LEU A 283 10.90 -19.89 -2.49
N LEU A 284 10.50 -18.81 -1.81
CA LEU A 284 10.50 -18.77 -0.34
C LEU A 284 9.50 -19.77 0.26
N LEU A 285 8.34 -19.94 -0.38
CA LEU A 285 7.35 -20.95 0.00
C LEU A 285 7.87 -22.39 -0.16
N CYS A 286 8.50 -22.70 -1.30
CA CYS A 286 9.08 -24.04 -1.53
C CYS A 286 10.27 -24.33 -0.61
N VAL A 287 11.08 -23.32 -0.26
CA VAL A 287 12.18 -23.51 0.69
C VAL A 287 11.65 -23.85 2.08
N TRP A 288 10.52 -23.26 2.52
CA TRP A 288 9.94 -23.48 3.84
C TRP A 288 9.54 -24.93 4.13
N TYR A 289 9.21 -25.70 3.09
CA TYR A 289 8.93 -27.12 3.19
C TYR A 289 10.06 -27.89 3.90
N PHE A 290 11.33 -27.57 3.64
CA PHE A 290 12.44 -28.38 4.18
C PHE A 290 12.70 -28.17 5.68
N PRO A 291 12.80 -26.92 6.19
CA PRO A 291 12.92 -26.69 7.63
C PRO A 291 11.78 -27.30 8.44
N LEU A 292 10.56 -27.31 7.90
CA LEU A 292 9.39 -27.86 8.58
C LEU A 292 9.51 -29.38 8.78
N TRP A 293 9.90 -30.13 7.75
CA TRP A 293 10.03 -31.59 7.85
C TRP A 293 11.33 -32.05 8.52
N HIS A 294 12.38 -31.22 8.52
CA HIS A 294 13.63 -31.52 9.21
C HIS A 294 13.71 -30.95 10.64
N MET A 295 12.70 -30.18 11.07
CA MET A 295 12.64 -29.50 12.37
C MET A 295 13.93 -28.71 12.66
N GLY A 296 14.43 -27.98 11.65
CA GLY A 296 15.70 -27.25 11.72
C GLY A 296 16.31 -26.94 10.36
N LEU A 297 17.52 -26.36 10.34
CA LEU A 297 18.22 -26.06 9.07
C LEU A 297 18.63 -27.34 8.34
N SER A 298 18.06 -27.53 7.15
CA SER A 298 18.28 -28.72 6.30
C SER A 298 19.45 -28.59 5.33
N GLY A 299 19.91 -27.36 5.07
CA GLY A 299 20.87 -27.01 4.02
C GLY A 299 20.21 -26.53 2.73
N TYR A 300 18.95 -26.92 2.46
CA TYR A 300 18.19 -26.43 1.30
C TYR A 300 17.91 -24.93 1.35
N GLU A 301 17.96 -24.32 2.53
CA GLU A 301 17.80 -22.88 2.72
C GLU A 301 18.89 -22.09 1.96
N ALA A 302 20.04 -22.71 1.67
CA ALA A 302 21.10 -22.10 0.87
C ALA A 302 20.65 -21.72 -0.57
N THR A 303 19.56 -22.31 -1.07
CA THR A 303 18.99 -21.95 -2.38
C THR A 303 18.59 -20.47 -2.48
N ILE A 304 18.23 -19.81 -1.37
CA ILE A 304 17.93 -18.37 -1.36
C ILE A 304 19.16 -17.53 -1.75
N LEU A 305 20.37 -18.06 -1.64
CA LEU A 305 21.58 -17.36 -2.11
C LEU A 305 21.56 -17.12 -3.63
N ILE A 306 20.66 -17.77 -4.38
CA ILE A 306 20.46 -17.47 -5.80
C ILE A 306 20.14 -15.99 -6.05
N PHE A 307 19.46 -15.32 -5.10
CA PHE A 307 19.19 -13.89 -5.16
C PHE A 307 20.47 -13.05 -5.23
N VAL A 308 21.59 -13.53 -4.65
CA VAL A 308 22.92 -12.88 -4.67
C VAL A 308 23.80 -13.44 -5.79
N ILE A 309 23.75 -14.75 -6.05
CA ILE A 309 24.58 -15.41 -7.06
C ILE A 309 24.21 -14.96 -8.48
N ALA A 310 22.91 -14.86 -8.79
CA ALA A 310 22.41 -14.43 -10.09
C ALA A 310 22.95 -13.05 -10.52
N PRO A 311 22.86 -11.97 -9.71
CA PRO A 311 23.50 -10.70 -10.02
C PRO A 311 25.02 -10.80 -10.11
N PHE A 312 25.65 -11.56 -9.23
CA PHE A 312 27.11 -11.66 -9.14
C PHE A 312 27.72 -12.24 -10.43
N ILE A 313 27.10 -13.28 -11.01
CA ILE A 313 27.56 -13.90 -12.27
C ILE A 313 27.60 -12.90 -13.43
N LEU A 314 26.75 -11.86 -13.42
CA LEU A 314 26.77 -10.79 -14.42
C LEU A 314 28.00 -9.87 -14.33
N ILE A 315 28.92 -10.09 -13.40
CA ILE A 315 30.25 -9.46 -13.43
C ILE A 315 31.05 -9.91 -14.65
N ILE A 316 30.79 -11.13 -15.13
CA ILE A 316 31.41 -11.72 -16.32
C ILE A 316 30.82 -11.04 -17.57
N PRO A 317 31.61 -10.26 -18.34
CA PRO A 317 31.06 -9.45 -19.44
C PRO A 317 30.39 -10.28 -20.53
N PHE A 318 30.89 -11.49 -20.81
CA PHE A 318 30.30 -12.40 -21.79
C PHE A 318 28.84 -12.75 -21.44
N ILE A 319 28.60 -13.19 -20.20
CA ILE A 319 27.27 -13.59 -19.72
C ILE A 319 26.32 -12.38 -19.73
N ARG A 320 26.78 -11.24 -19.20
CA ARG A 320 26.01 -9.99 -19.19
C ARG A 320 25.62 -9.54 -20.60
N ASN A 321 26.56 -9.55 -21.55
CA ASN A 321 26.32 -9.13 -22.93
C ASN A 321 25.41 -10.13 -23.67
N PHE A 322 25.50 -11.42 -23.36
CA PHE A 322 24.62 -12.44 -23.92
C PHE A 322 23.17 -12.23 -23.49
N PHE A 323 22.90 -12.16 -22.19
CA PHE A 323 21.53 -12.01 -21.69
C PHE A 323 20.91 -10.64 -21.96
N SER A 324 21.72 -9.57 -22.04
CA SER A 324 21.21 -8.26 -22.48
C SER A 324 20.81 -8.24 -23.96
N ARG A 325 21.43 -9.05 -24.81
CA ARG A 325 21.05 -9.20 -26.22
C ARG A 325 19.83 -10.13 -26.38
N PHE A 326 19.78 -11.20 -25.60
CA PHE A 326 18.76 -12.26 -25.68
C PHE A 326 17.86 -12.27 -24.44
N GLN A 327 17.23 -11.13 -24.13
CA GLN A 327 16.41 -10.96 -22.92
C GLN A 327 15.23 -11.93 -22.87
N PHE A 328 14.62 -12.22 -24.03
CA PHE A 328 13.55 -13.21 -24.13
C PHE A 328 13.97 -14.59 -23.60
N LEU A 329 15.24 -14.99 -23.75
CA LEU A 329 15.71 -16.31 -23.32
C LEU A 329 15.71 -16.41 -21.79
N ALA A 330 16.24 -15.41 -21.09
CA ALA A 330 16.22 -15.39 -19.63
C ALA A 330 14.78 -15.37 -19.09
N ARG A 331 13.89 -14.58 -19.72
CA ARG A 331 12.46 -14.57 -19.37
C ARG A 331 11.80 -15.92 -19.64
N SER A 332 12.04 -16.55 -20.79
CA SER A 332 11.48 -17.87 -21.10
C SER A 332 11.96 -18.93 -20.11
N LEU A 333 13.24 -18.92 -19.73
CA LEU A 333 13.78 -19.84 -18.72
C LEU A 333 13.18 -19.58 -17.32
N THR A 334 12.89 -18.32 -16.98
CA THR A 334 12.16 -17.97 -15.76
C THR A 334 10.79 -18.66 -15.73
N ILE A 335 10.07 -18.68 -16.85
CA ILE A 335 8.75 -19.28 -16.95
C ILE A 335 8.83 -20.82 -16.98
N LEU A 336 9.70 -21.38 -17.83
CA LEU A 336 9.81 -22.82 -18.00
C LEU A 336 10.33 -23.53 -16.76
N LEU A 337 11.30 -22.94 -16.06
CA LEU A 337 11.88 -23.53 -14.85
C LEU A 337 11.15 -23.04 -13.59
N GLY A 338 10.73 -21.77 -13.53
CA GLY A 338 9.99 -21.25 -12.38
C GLY A 338 8.60 -21.85 -12.28
N LEU A 339 7.71 -21.52 -13.22
CA LEU A 339 6.34 -22.03 -13.23
C LEU A 339 6.30 -23.51 -13.61
N GLY A 340 7.07 -23.92 -14.61
CA GLY A 340 7.08 -25.30 -15.12
C GLY A 340 7.60 -26.34 -14.13
N SER A 341 8.26 -25.92 -13.03
CA SER A 341 8.63 -26.84 -11.94
C SER A 341 7.42 -27.55 -11.30
N TYR A 342 6.20 -27.03 -11.45
CA TYR A 342 4.98 -27.72 -11.01
C TYR A 342 4.74 -29.10 -11.67
N LYS A 343 5.46 -29.44 -12.75
CA LYS A 343 5.39 -30.80 -13.33
C LYS A 343 6.34 -31.79 -12.64
N VAL A 344 7.13 -31.34 -11.66
CA VAL A 344 8.13 -32.14 -10.96
C VAL A 344 7.54 -32.56 -9.62
N GLU A 345 7.31 -33.87 -9.45
CA GLU A 345 6.66 -34.41 -8.25
C GLU A 345 7.60 -34.37 -7.04
N ASP A 346 8.86 -34.80 -7.20
CA ASP A 346 9.86 -34.81 -6.14
C ASP A 346 10.14 -33.39 -5.57
N PRO A 347 9.95 -33.16 -4.25
CA PRO A 347 10.11 -31.83 -3.66
C PRO A 347 11.50 -31.23 -3.82
N GLU A 348 12.56 -32.03 -3.64
CA GLU A 348 13.96 -31.58 -3.76
C GLU A 348 14.25 -31.07 -5.17
N SER A 349 13.92 -31.89 -6.16
CA SER A 349 14.07 -31.56 -7.58
C SER A 349 13.23 -30.35 -7.97
N ARG A 350 11.99 -30.24 -7.46
CA ARG A 350 11.11 -29.09 -7.69
C ARG A 350 11.77 -27.82 -7.18
N LEU A 351 12.29 -27.82 -5.95
CA LEU A 351 13.00 -26.69 -5.34
C LEU A 351 14.21 -26.25 -6.17
N LEU A 352 15.05 -27.19 -6.62
CA LEU A 352 16.24 -26.86 -7.43
C LEU A 352 15.86 -26.23 -8.78
N ILE A 353 14.79 -26.71 -9.41
CA ILE A 353 14.33 -26.20 -10.70
C ILE A 353 13.71 -24.80 -10.56
N ILE A 354 12.86 -24.55 -9.56
CA ILE A 354 12.37 -23.18 -9.30
C ILE A 354 13.51 -22.24 -8.90
N THR A 355 14.52 -22.71 -8.17
CA THR A 355 15.72 -21.94 -7.84
C THR A 355 16.41 -21.46 -9.11
N ALA A 356 16.63 -22.35 -10.08
CA ALA A 356 17.19 -21.99 -11.38
C ALA A 356 16.31 -20.98 -12.14
N GLY A 357 14.99 -21.20 -12.18
CA GLY A 357 14.04 -20.26 -12.78
C GLY A 357 14.09 -18.86 -12.15
N THR A 358 14.16 -18.80 -10.82
CA THR A 358 14.31 -17.55 -10.06
C THR A 358 15.61 -16.83 -10.43
N GLY A 359 16.71 -17.56 -10.54
CA GLY A 359 18.00 -17.02 -10.97
C GLY A 359 17.95 -16.37 -12.35
N PHE A 360 17.31 -17.02 -13.33
CA PHE A 360 17.11 -16.44 -14.65
C PHE A 360 16.20 -15.20 -14.63
N GLY A 361 15.19 -15.19 -13.77
CA GLY A 361 14.31 -14.03 -13.57
C GLY A 361 15.06 -12.81 -13.06
N ILE A 362 15.98 -13.01 -12.12
CA ILE A 362 16.84 -11.96 -11.58
C ILE A 362 17.86 -11.50 -12.61
N ILE A 363 18.45 -12.41 -13.38
CA ILE A 363 19.33 -12.06 -14.51
C ILE A 363 18.59 -11.18 -15.52
N ALA A 364 17.35 -11.54 -15.88
CA ALA A 364 16.53 -10.74 -16.79
C ALA A 364 16.26 -9.34 -16.22
N LEU A 365 15.83 -9.26 -14.96
CA LEU A 365 15.59 -8.00 -14.25
C LEU A 365 16.81 -7.07 -14.32
N ILE A 366 18.01 -7.56 -13.97
CA ILE A 366 19.21 -6.74 -13.88
C ILE A 366 19.71 -6.32 -15.26
N THR A 367 19.68 -7.22 -16.24
CA THR A 367 20.12 -6.89 -17.60
C THR A 367 19.19 -5.90 -18.29
N GLU A 368 17.88 -5.94 -18.01
CA GLU A 368 16.90 -4.93 -18.45
C GLU A 368 17.13 -3.57 -17.77
N ILE A 369 17.33 -3.52 -16.45
CA ILE A 369 17.66 -2.26 -15.76
C ILE A 369 18.93 -1.64 -16.34
N TRP A 370 19.94 -2.48 -16.60
CA TRP A 370 21.20 -2.01 -17.16
C TRP A 370 21.03 -1.42 -18.56
N THR A 371 20.29 -2.07 -19.45
CA THR A 371 20.03 -1.55 -20.79
C THR A 371 19.16 -0.29 -20.79
N LEU A 372 18.26 -0.17 -19.81
CA LEU A 372 17.40 1.00 -19.60
C LEU A 372 18.06 2.15 -18.83
N SER A 373 19.27 1.96 -18.29
CA SER A 373 19.94 2.94 -17.42
C SER A 373 20.20 4.30 -18.09
N ASN A 374 20.26 4.35 -19.42
CA ASN A 374 20.41 5.58 -20.21
C ASN A 374 19.09 6.06 -20.86
N GLN A 375 17.97 5.41 -20.52
CA GLN A 375 16.60 5.68 -21.01
C GLN A 375 15.69 6.00 -19.81
N PRO A 376 15.83 7.19 -19.20
CA PRO A 376 15.24 7.50 -17.91
C PRO A 376 13.71 7.42 -17.90
N LYS A 377 13.04 7.75 -19.01
CA LYS A 377 11.59 7.60 -19.15
C LYS A 377 11.15 6.13 -19.21
N LYS A 378 11.85 5.28 -19.97
CA LYS A 378 11.56 3.84 -19.99
C LYS A 378 11.93 3.15 -18.68
N LEU A 379 13.01 3.54 -18.00
CA LEU A 379 13.35 3.04 -16.68
C LEU A 379 12.26 3.41 -15.66
N ASN A 380 11.72 4.63 -15.72
CA ASN A 380 10.59 5.03 -14.89
C ASN A 380 9.35 4.16 -15.18
N ALA A 381 9.02 3.98 -16.46
CA ALA A 381 7.93 3.10 -16.85
C ALA A 381 8.16 1.64 -16.42
N PHE A 382 9.40 1.15 -16.45
CA PHE A 382 9.77 -0.18 -15.98
C PHE A 382 9.55 -0.33 -14.46
N ALA A 383 9.96 0.66 -13.66
CA ALA A 383 9.71 0.67 -12.21
C ALA A 383 8.21 0.65 -11.89
N VAL A 384 7.40 1.36 -12.69
CA VAL A 384 5.93 1.35 -12.57
C VAL A 384 5.34 0.01 -12.98
N SER A 385 5.79 -0.60 -14.09
CA SER A 385 5.33 -1.94 -14.50
C SER A 385 5.73 -3.01 -13.49
N PHE A 386 6.86 -2.85 -12.81
CA PHE A 386 7.32 -3.73 -11.74
C PHE A 386 6.37 -3.74 -10.54
N LEU A 387 5.92 -2.54 -10.10
CA LEU A 387 4.89 -2.42 -9.06
C LEU A 387 3.51 -2.88 -9.53
N LEU A 388 3.12 -2.59 -10.78
CA LEU A 388 1.86 -3.09 -11.33
C LEU A 388 1.85 -4.63 -11.39
N GLY A 389 3.00 -5.26 -11.67
CA GLY A 389 3.15 -6.72 -11.60
C GLY A 389 2.96 -7.27 -10.18
N LEU A 390 3.49 -6.59 -9.15
CA LEU A 390 3.26 -6.97 -7.74
C LEU A 390 1.79 -6.82 -7.36
N LEU A 391 1.17 -5.69 -7.72
CA LEU A 391 -0.25 -5.44 -7.47
C LEU A 391 -1.13 -6.48 -8.19
N ALA A 392 -0.78 -6.83 -9.44
CA ALA A 392 -1.44 -7.91 -10.15
C ALA A 392 -1.32 -9.26 -9.43
N SER A 393 -0.13 -9.58 -8.88
CA SER A 393 0.09 -10.78 -8.05
C SER A 393 -0.85 -10.79 -6.85
N SER A 394 -0.89 -9.69 -6.10
CA SER A 394 -1.76 -9.53 -4.92
C SER A 394 -3.25 -9.62 -5.27
N ILE A 395 -3.68 -9.03 -6.39
CA ILE A 395 -5.08 -9.10 -6.87
C ILE A 395 -5.46 -10.51 -7.34
N ILE A 396 -4.56 -11.21 -8.03
CA ILE A 396 -4.79 -12.59 -8.44
C ILE A 396 -4.90 -13.49 -7.21
N LYS A 397 -4.03 -13.31 -6.22
CA LYS A 397 -4.16 -13.97 -4.92
C LYS A 397 -5.51 -13.69 -4.27
N TYR A 398 -5.94 -12.43 -4.25
CA TYR A 398 -7.28 -12.06 -3.78
C TYR A 398 -8.41 -12.72 -4.58
N SER A 399 -8.24 -13.02 -5.87
CA SER A 399 -9.24 -13.77 -6.65
C SER A 399 -9.25 -15.27 -6.39
N SER A 400 -8.17 -15.79 -5.81
CA SER A 400 -7.89 -17.21 -5.61
C SER A 400 -7.67 -17.51 -4.12
N TYR A 401 -8.46 -16.90 -3.24
CA TYR A 401 -8.45 -17.15 -1.78
C TYR A 401 -7.04 -17.07 -1.15
N SER A 402 -6.29 -16.03 -1.51
CA SER A 402 -4.91 -15.76 -1.06
C SER A 402 -3.83 -16.70 -1.63
N ASN A 403 -4.15 -17.64 -2.51
CA ASN A 403 -3.14 -18.41 -3.26
C ASN A 403 -2.81 -17.77 -4.61
N ASN A 404 -1.55 -17.88 -5.04
CA ASN A 404 -1.21 -17.58 -6.43
C ASN A 404 -1.40 -18.87 -7.25
N PRO A 405 -2.38 -18.94 -8.18
CA PRO A 405 -2.70 -20.15 -8.92
C PRO A 405 -1.58 -20.57 -9.89
N PHE A 406 -0.54 -19.75 -10.07
CA PHE A 406 0.61 -20.06 -10.93
C PHE A 406 1.84 -20.54 -10.14
N TRP A 407 1.77 -20.61 -8.81
CA TRP A 407 2.86 -21.17 -8.00
C TRP A 407 3.08 -22.66 -8.34
N PRO A 408 4.32 -23.16 -8.19
CA PRO A 408 4.63 -24.56 -8.46
C PRO A 408 4.19 -25.54 -7.37
N VAL A 409 3.65 -25.04 -6.25
CA VAL A 409 2.93 -25.84 -5.25
C VAL A 409 1.45 -26.01 -5.62
N MET A 410 1.03 -25.44 -6.75
CA MET A 410 -0.31 -25.59 -7.31
C MET A 410 -0.31 -26.53 -8.52
N HIS A 411 -1.41 -27.24 -8.70
CA HIS A 411 -1.72 -28.10 -9.83
C HIS A 411 -3.25 -28.11 -10.05
N LYS A 412 -3.72 -28.73 -11.12
CA LYS A 412 -5.11 -28.60 -11.56
C LYS A 412 -6.13 -28.99 -10.48
N GLU A 413 -5.85 -30.03 -9.71
CA GLU A 413 -6.74 -30.59 -8.70
C GLU A 413 -6.82 -29.72 -7.43
N ASN A 414 -5.81 -28.88 -7.14
CA ASN A 414 -5.84 -27.93 -6.01
C ASN A 414 -6.03 -26.46 -6.46
N GLY A 415 -6.51 -26.22 -7.69
CA GLY A 415 -6.86 -24.88 -8.17
C GLY A 415 -5.79 -24.16 -9.00
N GLY A 416 -4.71 -24.86 -9.38
CA GLY A 416 -3.63 -24.34 -10.21
C GLY A 416 -4.03 -24.03 -11.66
N LEU A 417 -3.47 -22.94 -12.20
CA LEU A 417 -3.61 -22.45 -13.57
C LEU A 417 -2.25 -22.39 -14.29
N ASN A 418 -1.30 -23.24 -13.90
CA ASN A 418 0.10 -23.20 -14.32
C ASN A 418 0.27 -23.23 -15.85
N GLU A 419 -0.50 -24.05 -16.58
CA GLU A 419 -0.41 -24.15 -18.05
C GLU A 419 -0.77 -22.82 -18.74
N ILE A 420 -1.81 -22.14 -18.26
CA ILE A 420 -2.20 -20.80 -18.73
C ILE A 420 -1.10 -19.79 -18.40
N GLY A 421 -0.55 -19.87 -17.18
CA GLY A 421 0.56 -19.04 -16.73
C GLY A 421 1.80 -19.20 -17.61
N ILE A 422 2.15 -20.44 -17.97
CA ILE A 422 3.28 -20.74 -18.85
C ILE A 422 3.04 -20.17 -20.24
N PHE A 423 1.84 -20.33 -20.81
CA PHE A 423 1.52 -19.76 -22.12
C PHE A 423 1.63 -18.22 -22.13
N LEU A 424 1.00 -17.55 -21.17
CA LEU A 424 1.03 -16.09 -21.06
C LEU A 424 2.43 -15.56 -20.75
N GLY A 425 3.18 -16.26 -19.90
CA GLY A 425 4.55 -15.92 -19.55
C GLY A 425 5.50 -16.07 -20.72
N LEU A 426 5.41 -17.16 -21.49
CA LEU A 426 6.21 -17.36 -22.70
C LEU A 426 5.85 -16.35 -23.80
N PHE A 427 4.57 -16.00 -23.93
CA PHE A 427 4.13 -14.94 -24.83
C PHE A 427 4.80 -13.61 -24.45
N ALA A 428 4.71 -13.19 -23.19
CA ALA A 428 5.37 -11.96 -22.72
C ALA A 428 6.90 -12.02 -22.85
N ALA A 429 7.52 -13.16 -22.54
CA ALA A 429 8.95 -13.39 -22.72
C ALA A 429 9.35 -13.18 -24.20
N PHE A 430 8.63 -13.79 -25.14
CA PHE A 430 8.91 -13.68 -26.57
C PHE A 430 8.83 -12.24 -27.09
N PHE A 431 7.85 -11.46 -26.61
CA PHE A 431 7.67 -10.06 -26.98
C PHE A 431 8.52 -9.08 -26.16
N THR A 432 9.41 -9.57 -25.31
CA THR A 432 10.36 -8.72 -24.57
C THR A 432 11.35 -8.12 -25.57
N PRO A 433 11.40 -6.78 -25.76
CA PRO A 433 12.22 -6.18 -26.79
C PRO A 433 13.71 -6.45 -26.55
N SER A 434 14.44 -6.85 -27.59
CA SER A 434 15.91 -6.90 -27.53
C SER A 434 16.44 -5.47 -27.55
N LEU A 435 16.96 -4.99 -26.40
CA LEU A 435 17.56 -3.68 -26.31
C LEU A 435 19.01 -3.73 -26.82
N ASN A 436 19.22 -3.39 -28.10
CA ASN A 436 20.55 -3.32 -28.70
C ASN A 436 21.42 -2.26 -28.00
N SER A 437 22.30 -2.73 -27.11
CA SER A 437 23.39 -1.95 -26.51
C SER A 437 24.55 -1.76 -27.51
N THR A 438 24.31 -1.08 -28.63
CA THR A 438 25.44 -0.61 -29.45
C THR A 438 26.01 0.66 -28.83
N THR A 439 27.11 0.47 -28.09
CA THR A 439 28.05 1.51 -27.63
C THR A 439 27.54 2.48 -26.55
N PHE A 440 27.25 1.97 -25.35
CA PHE A 440 27.08 2.82 -24.18
C PHE A 440 28.43 3.18 -23.55
N LYS A 441 28.97 4.37 -23.89
CA LYS A 441 29.84 5.08 -22.94
C LYS A 441 28.96 5.50 -21.77
N LEU A 442 29.26 5.03 -20.56
CA LEU A 442 28.69 5.56 -19.32
C LEU A 442 29.07 7.06 -19.26
N SER A 443 28.24 7.94 -19.81
CA SER A 443 28.47 9.39 -19.86
C SER A 443 27.84 10.12 -18.67
N THR A 444 27.15 9.42 -17.78
CA THR A 444 26.71 9.97 -16.51
C THR A 444 27.90 10.01 -15.55
N GLU A 445 28.54 11.18 -15.41
CA GLU A 445 29.53 11.42 -14.36
C GLU A 445 28.95 10.99 -13.00
N ARG A 446 29.70 10.12 -12.31
CA ARG A 446 29.38 9.67 -10.96
C ARG A 446 29.69 10.80 -9.97
N SER A 447 28.79 11.74 -9.80
CA SER A 447 28.90 12.75 -8.75
C SER A 447 27.81 12.55 -7.70
N GLY A 448 28.24 12.59 -6.43
CA GLY A 448 27.41 12.40 -5.23
C GLY A 448 26.86 10.99 -5.01
N GLY A 449 26.44 10.72 -3.76
CA GLY A 449 25.88 9.43 -3.35
C GLY A 449 26.93 8.32 -3.17
N SER A 450 26.46 7.10 -2.89
CA SER A 450 27.29 5.91 -2.70
C SER A 450 26.54 4.65 -3.15
N ILE A 451 27.29 3.69 -3.70
CA ILE A 451 26.74 2.38 -4.08
C ILE A 451 26.11 1.66 -2.88
N PHE A 452 26.67 1.81 -1.68
CA PHE A 452 26.14 1.19 -0.46
C PHE A 452 24.79 1.77 -0.05
N LEU A 453 24.63 3.10 -0.11
CA LEU A 453 23.35 3.75 0.18
C LEU A 453 22.28 3.34 -0.84
N SER A 454 22.66 3.27 -2.12
CA SER A 454 21.76 2.80 -3.17
C SER A 454 21.37 1.33 -3.01
N ALA A 455 22.32 0.45 -2.67
CA ALA A 455 22.08 -0.97 -2.50
C ALA A 455 21.19 -1.24 -1.29
N LEU A 456 21.51 -0.64 -0.14
CA LEU A 456 20.69 -0.74 1.08
C LEU A 456 19.28 -0.21 0.84
N GLY A 457 19.16 0.95 0.18
CA GLY A 457 17.87 1.55 -0.17
C GLY A 457 17.00 0.68 -1.07
N PHE A 458 17.59 0.12 -2.13
CA PHE A 458 16.85 -0.77 -3.03
C PHE A 458 16.50 -2.09 -2.35
N GLY A 459 17.43 -2.69 -1.60
CA GLY A 459 17.22 -3.95 -0.89
C GLY A 459 16.14 -3.86 0.18
N ALA A 460 16.18 -2.79 1.00
CA ALA A 460 15.15 -2.54 2.01
C ALA A 460 13.78 -2.26 1.39
N TYR A 461 13.74 -1.51 0.28
CA TYR A 461 12.52 -1.25 -0.46
C TYR A 461 11.92 -2.53 -1.05
N LEU A 462 12.75 -3.36 -1.69
CA LEU A 462 12.33 -4.64 -2.27
C LEU A 462 11.77 -5.59 -1.21
N PHE A 463 12.47 -5.72 -0.08
CA PHE A 463 11.99 -6.47 1.09
C PHE A 463 10.63 -5.93 1.56
N SER A 464 10.50 -4.61 1.75
CA SER A 464 9.28 -4.01 2.33
C SER A 464 8.05 -4.22 1.45
N ILE A 465 8.17 -4.05 0.13
CA ILE A 465 7.04 -4.29 -0.78
C ILE A 465 6.72 -5.79 -0.89
N GLN A 466 7.72 -6.66 -0.84
CA GLN A 466 7.48 -8.11 -0.85
C GLN A 466 6.81 -8.57 0.46
N PHE A 467 7.28 -8.07 1.60
CA PHE A 467 6.78 -8.45 2.93
C PHE A 467 5.36 -7.95 3.18
N LEU A 468 5.02 -6.73 2.75
CA LEU A 468 3.78 -6.06 3.16
C LEU A 468 2.71 -5.95 2.07
N ILE A 469 3.07 -6.04 0.78
CA ILE A 469 2.16 -5.72 -0.33
C ILE A 469 1.85 -6.95 -1.21
N SER A 470 2.60 -8.04 -1.10
CA SER A 470 2.40 -9.23 -1.95
C SER A 470 1.06 -9.93 -1.75
N ASP A 471 0.35 -9.64 -0.65
CA ASP A 471 -1.02 -10.08 -0.41
C ASP A 471 -1.81 -8.98 0.32
N SER A 472 -3.11 -8.91 0.06
CA SER A 472 -3.99 -7.91 0.66
C SER A 472 -4.29 -8.16 2.14
N SER A 473 -4.22 -9.41 2.60
CA SER A 473 -4.64 -9.84 3.93
C SER A 473 -3.54 -9.77 4.99
N THR A 474 -2.25 -9.76 4.60
CA THR A 474 -1.13 -9.63 5.54
C THR A 474 -1.28 -8.42 6.47
N LEU A 475 -1.49 -7.24 5.91
CA LEU A 475 -1.64 -6.00 6.66
C LEU A 475 -2.99 -5.85 7.39
N ILE A 476 -3.98 -6.67 7.02
CA ILE A 476 -5.26 -6.77 7.72
C ILE A 476 -5.06 -7.57 9.01
N PHE A 477 -4.40 -8.73 8.92
CA PHE A 477 -4.13 -9.58 10.08
C PHE A 477 -3.12 -8.97 11.07
N TRP A 478 -2.25 -8.06 10.64
CA TRP A 478 -1.43 -7.26 11.56
C TRP A 478 -2.27 -6.40 12.53
N ALA A 479 -3.41 -5.92 12.05
CA ALA A 479 -4.33 -5.09 12.83
C ALA A 479 -5.50 -5.90 13.43
N TRP A 480 -5.53 -7.22 13.24
CA TRP A 480 -6.62 -8.09 13.68
C TRP A 480 -6.55 -8.39 15.18
N ASP A 481 -7.71 -8.39 15.83
CA ASP A 481 -7.87 -8.63 17.27
C ASP A 481 -9.01 -9.60 17.63
N GLY A 482 -9.61 -10.27 16.64
CA GLY A 482 -10.70 -11.22 16.84
C GLY A 482 -12.09 -10.57 16.78
N TYR A 483 -13.01 -11.09 17.59
CA TYR A 483 -14.42 -10.70 17.63
C TYR A 483 -14.78 -9.93 18.92
N PRO A 484 -15.70 -8.95 18.87
CA PRO A 484 -16.40 -8.45 17.68
C PRO A 484 -15.46 -7.74 16.72
N VAL A 485 -15.71 -7.87 15.41
CA VAL A 485 -14.82 -7.34 14.37
C VAL A 485 -14.70 -5.81 14.46
N THR A 486 -13.53 -5.31 14.87
CA THR A 486 -13.24 -3.87 15.04
C THR A 486 -12.46 -3.25 13.88
N GLY A 487 -12.15 -4.03 12.83
CA GLY A 487 -11.37 -3.64 11.66
C GLY A 487 -11.92 -4.22 10.36
N PRO A 488 -11.20 -4.10 9.24
CA PRO A 488 -11.60 -4.75 8.00
C PRO A 488 -11.38 -6.26 8.07
N THR A 489 -12.16 -7.02 7.28
CA THR A 489 -11.88 -8.43 6.98
C THR A 489 -11.03 -8.56 5.71
N PRO A 490 -10.40 -9.71 5.43
CA PRO A 490 -9.65 -9.94 4.19
C PRO A 490 -10.43 -9.56 2.92
N ILE A 491 -11.73 -9.86 2.88
CA ILE A 491 -12.59 -9.55 1.73
C ILE A 491 -12.80 -8.03 1.58
N THR A 492 -13.13 -7.32 2.67
CA THR A 492 -13.49 -5.90 2.61
C THR A 492 -12.27 -4.98 2.54
N GLY A 493 -11.20 -5.31 3.28
CA GLY A 493 -9.99 -4.49 3.36
C GLY A 493 -9.18 -4.50 2.07
N ALA A 494 -9.17 -5.61 1.32
CA ALA A 494 -8.37 -5.70 0.10
C ALA A 494 -8.59 -4.54 -0.88
N LEU A 495 -9.85 -4.12 -1.09
CA LEU A 495 -10.19 -3.01 -1.98
C LEU A 495 -9.58 -1.67 -1.55
N ILE A 496 -9.58 -1.39 -0.24
CA ILE A 496 -9.03 -0.15 0.32
C ILE A 496 -7.51 -0.14 0.11
N ASN A 497 -6.84 -1.25 0.38
CA ASN A 497 -5.40 -1.37 0.22
C ASN A 497 -4.99 -1.27 -1.27
N PHE A 498 -5.69 -1.96 -2.18
CA PHE A 498 -5.45 -1.88 -3.62
C PHE A 498 -5.68 -0.47 -4.16
N PHE A 499 -6.70 0.23 -3.68
CA PHE A 499 -6.94 1.62 -4.04
C PHE A 499 -5.79 2.52 -3.58
N ALA A 500 -5.30 2.36 -2.35
CA ALA A 500 -4.18 3.14 -1.82
C ALA A 500 -2.87 2.90 -2.59
N ILE A 501 -2.55 1.64 -2.91
CA ILE A 501 -1.41 1.27 -3.75
C ILE A 501 -1.57 1.90 -5.15
N GLY A 502 -2.75 1.75 -5.77
CA GLY A 502 -3.05 2.33 -7.08
C GLY A 502 -2.95 3.85 -7.11
N LEU A 503 -3.38 4.53 -6.03
CA LEU A 503 -3.24 5.98 -5.86
C LEU A 503 -1.75 6.37 -5.73
N GLY A 504 -0.97 5.61 -4.96
CA GLY A 504 0.48 5.82 -4.82
C GLY A 504 1.22 5.67 -6.16
N ILE A 505 0.90 4.63 -6.93
CA ILE A 505 1.43 4.41 -8.30
C ILE A 505 1.00 5.56 -9.23
N THR A 506 -0.26 5.98 -9.18
CA THR A 506 -0.76 7.08 -10.00
C THR A 506 -0.03 8.39 -9.69
N LEU A 507 0.21 8.66 -8.41
CA LEU A 507 0.91 9.85 -7.95
C LEU A 507 2.39 9.81 -8.35
N SER A 508 3.05 8.65 -8.29
CA SER A 508 4.45 8.47 -8.68
C SER A 508 4.71 8.72 -10.17
N VAL A 509 3.68 8.56 -11.01
CA VAL A 509 3.73 8.88 -12.45
C VAL A 509 3.34 10.33 -12.74
N LYS A 510 2.45 10.93 -11.95
CA LYS A 510 1.92 12.29 -12.17
C LYS A 510 2.80 13.39 -11.56
N VAL A 511 3.49 13.08 -10.47
CA VAL A 511 4.30 14.02 -9.69
C VAL A 511 5.77 13.62 -9.76
N HIS A 512 6.65 14.61 -9.84
CA HIS A 512 8.08 14.37 -9.95
C HIS A 512 8.60 13.77 -8.64
N SER A 513 9.51 12.80 -8.70
CA SER A 513 10.07 12.09 -7.53
C SER A 513 10.61 13.02 -6.44
N ASN A 514 11.02 14.24 -6.82
CA ASN A 514 11.50 15.28 -5.89
C ASN A 514 10.46 15.70 -4.84
N ALA A 515 9.16 15.56 -5.12
CA ALA A 515 8.11 15.87 -4.16
C ALA A 515 8.14 14.96 -2.93
N PHE A 516 8.66 13.73 -3.08
CA PHE A 516 8.73 12.74 -2.02
C PHE A 516 10.05 12.79 -1.23
N LEU A 517 10.97 13.73 -1.55
CA LEU A 517 12.24 13.91 -0.82
C LEU A 517 12.08 14.67 0.49
N GLY A 518 10.97 15.37 0.69
CA GLY A 518 10.78 16.25 1.84
C GLY A 518 10.82 15.45 3.16
N PRO A 519 11.53 15.92 4.19
CA PRO A 519 11.58 15.23 5.49
C PRO A 519 10.18 15.10 6.11
N THR A 520 9.30 16.10 5.91
CA THR A 520 7.91 16.05 6.37
C THR A 520 7.11 14.90 5.74
N TYR A 521 7.28 14.65 4.44
CA TYR A 521 6.59 13.55 3.77
C TYR A 521 7.06 12.20 4.31
N ASN A 522 8.37 12.00 4.41
CA ASN A 522 8.95 10.75 4.92
C ASN A 522 8.65 10.53 6.41
N LEU A 523 8.55 11.60 7.21
CA LEU A 523 8.17 11.50 8.62
C LEU A 523 6.68 11.17 8.78
N LEU A 524 5.78 11.86 8.08
CA LEU A 524 4.34 11.67 8.24
C LEU A 524 3.81 10.44 7.50
N ALA A 525 4.09 10.32 6.20
CA ALA A 525 3.59 9.22 5.37
C ALA A 525 4.45 7.96 5.47
N GLY A 526 5.69 8.06 5.95
CA GLY A 526 6.58 6.92 6.18
C GLY A 526 6.61 6.48 7.63
N ALA A 527 7.29 7.25 8.49
CA ALA A 527 7.56 6.85 9.86
C ALA A 527 6.30 6.80 10.74
N ALA A 528 5.46 7.84 10.70
CA ALA A 528 4.27 7.90 11.55
C ALA A 528 3.24 6.84 11.16
N SER A 529 3.03 6.57 9.87
CA SER A 529 2.13 5.49 9.44
C SER A 529 2.67 4.10 9.77
N ALA A 530 4.00 3.88 9.66
CA ALA A 530 4.62 2.62 10.09
C ALA A 530 4.49 2.41 11.60
N TYR A 531 4.65 3.48 12.40
CA TYR A 531 4.40 3.45 13.83
C TYR A 531 2.93 3.14 14.15
N ILE A 532 1.99 3.80 13.46
CA ILE A 532 0.55 3.54 13.66
C ILE A 532 0.20 2.08 13.31
N LEU A 533 0.71 1.57 12.19
CA LEU A 533 0.59 0.17 11.77
C LEU A 533 1.08 -0.80 12.86
N TYR A 534 2.22 -0.50 13.48
CA TYR A 534 2.84 -1.38 14.47
C TYR A 534 2.14 -1.31 15.84
N SER A 535 1.72 -0.13 16.27
CA SER A 535 1.29 0.11 17.66
C SER A 535 -0.22 0.01 17.89
N TYR A 536 -1.05 0.07 16.84
CA TYR A 536 -2.51 0.07 16.98
C TYR A 536 -3.15 -1.10 16.23
N LYS A 537 -4.34 -1.51 16.69
CA LYS A 537 -5.18 -2.56 16.10
C LYS A 537 -6.44 -1.96 15.46
N GLY A 538 -7.28 -2.80 14.87
CA GLY A 538 -8.55 -2.44 14.24
C GLY A 538 -8.40 -1.43 13.10
N TRP A 539 -9.41 -0.58 12.90
CA TRP A 539 -9.41 0.43 11.84
C TRP A 539 -8.25 1.43 11.91
N LEU A 540 -7.77 1.78 13.11
CA LEU A 540 -6.66 2.74 13.26
C LEU A 540 -5.32 2.14 12.80
N GLY A 541 -5.01 0.93 13.26
CA GLY A 541 -3.83 0.18 12.80
C GLY A 541 -3.86 0.01 11.27
N TYR A 542 -5.03 -0.40 10.76
CA TYR A 542 -5.25 -0.59 9.32
C TYR A 542 -5.12 0.70 8.49
N ALA A 543 -5.52 1.86 9.03
CA ALA A 543 -5.29 3.15 8.39
C ALA A 543 -3.79 3.45 8.28
N GLY A 544 -3.01 3.13 9.31
CA GLY A 544 -1.54 3.15 9.28
C GLY A 544 -0.98 2.27 8.15
N SER A 545 -1.46 1.02 8.05
CA SER A 545 -1.09 0.09 6.98
C SER A 545 -1.36 0.66 5.58
N THR A 546 -2.54 1.25 5.39
CA THR A 546 -2.99 1.79 4.11
C THR A 546 -2.13 2.98 3.68
N VAL A 547 -1.83 3.90 4.60
CA VAL A 547 -0.95 5.05 4.34
C VAL A 547 0.48 4.59 4.07
N TYR A 548 0.98 3.57 4.75
CA TYR A 548 2.32 3.05 4.54
C TYR A 548 2.46 2.34 3.19
N SER A 549 1.48 1.53 2.78
CA SER A 549 1.40 0.94 1.43
C SER A 549 1.36 2.00 0.33
N PHE A 550 0.60 3.07 0.54
CA PHE A 550 0.60 4.25 -0.34
C PHE A 550 2.00 4.88 -0.42
N TYR A 551 2.65 5.12 0.72
CA TYR A 551 4.00 5.68 0.77
C TYR A 551 5.01 4.84 0.00
N LEU A 552 5.09 3.53 0.27
CA LEU A 552 5.99 2.61 -0.45
C LEU A 552 5.73 2.68 -1.97
N SER A 553 4.47 2.69 -2.38
CA SER A 553 4.08 2.75 -3.80
C SER A 553 4.50 4.05 -4.50
N THR A 554 4.60 5.17 -3.78
CA THR A 554 5.09 6.44 -4.37
C THR A 554 6.59 6.45 -4.62
N LEU A 555 7.36 5.64 -3.88
CA LEU A 555 8.83 5.70 -3.87
C LEU A 555 9.49 4.92 -5.01
N ALA A 556 8.78 4.03 -5.71
CA ALA A 556 9.37 3.20 -6.77
C ALA A 556 10.22 4.01 -7.76
N PRO A 557 9.69 5.03 -8.48
CA PRO A 557 10.51 5.82 -9.39
C PRO A 557 11.78 6.39 -8.76
N LEU A 558 11.68 6.87 -7.52
CA LEU A 558 12.79 7.49 -6.79
C LEU A 558 13.88 6.46 -6.49
N ILE A 559 13.52 5.33 -5.88
CA ILE A 559 14.46 4.27 -5.50
C ILE A 559 15.12 3.67 -6.74
N TRP A 560 14.36 3.44 -7.81
CA TRP A 560 14.90 2.87 -9.05
C TRP A 560 15.87 3.83 -9.75
N GLN A 561 15.55 5.12 -9.83
CA GLN A 561 16.46 6.12 -10.40
C GLN A 561 17.73 6.30 -9.55
N SER A 562 17.66 6.02 -8.23
CA SER A 562 18.83 6.07 -7.35
C SER A 562 19.92 5.04 -7.73
N THR A 563 19.57 4.00 -8.49
CA THR A 563 20.47 2.91 -8.92
C THR A 563 21.32 3.23 -10.16
N VAL A 564 20.91 4.21 -10.97
CA VAL A 564 21.51 4.48 -12.29
C VAL A 564 22.98 4.90 -12.17
N GLY A 565 23.87 4.50 -13.09
CA GLY A 565 25.27 4.96 -13.12
C GLY A 565 26.24 4.20 -12.21
N TYR A 566 25.75 3.32 -11.33
CA TYR A 566 26.58 2.33 -10.64
C TYR A 566 26.84 1.10 -11.51
N ASN A 567 27.80 0.26 -11.11
CA ASN A 567 27.95 -1.07 -11.72
C ASN A 567 26.72 -1.91 -11.29
N PRO A 568 25.86 -2.34 -12.23
CA PRO A 568 24.61 -3.01 -11.89
C PRO A 568 24.84 -4.36 -11.20
N SER A 569 25.81 -5.15 -11.67
CA SER A 569 26.13 -6.46 -11.09
C SER A 569 26.50 -6.31 -9.61
N LEU A 570 27.41 -5.39 -9.28
CA LEU A 570 27.83 -5.15 -7.90
C LEU A 570 26.69 -4.55 -7.05
N LEU A 571 25.97 -3.55 -7.59
CA LEU A 571 24.88 -2.89 -6.88
C LEU A 571 23.77 -3.87 -6.49
N PHE A 572 23.29 -4.66 -7.45
CA PHE A 572 22.19 -5.59 -7.20
C PHE A 572 22.64 -6.81 -6.40
N THR A 573 23.90 -7.24 -6.50
CA THR A 573 24.46 -8.25 -5.56
C THR A 573 24.32 -7.77 -4.12
N LEU A 574 24.74 -6.54 -3.83
CA LEU A 574 24.62 -5.94 -2.50
C LEU A 574 23.15 -5.70 -2.11
N ALA A 575 22.31 -5.24 -3.04
CA ALA A 575 20.90 -4.95 -2.75
C ALA A 575 20.11 -6.23 -2.40
N PHE A 576 20.29 -7.31 -3.16
CA PHE A 576 19.68 -8.59 -2.83
C PHE A 576 20.26 -9.20 -1.57
N PHE A 577 21.56 -9.00 -1.29
CA PHE A 577 22.14 -9.39 0.00
C PHE A 577 21.42 -8.70 1.17
N TYR A 578 21.23 -7.38 1.12
CA TYR A 578 20.46 -6.66 2.15
C TYR A 578 19.00 -7.13 2.22
N SER A 579 18.36 -7.37 1.07
CA SER A 579 16.99 -7.88 1.03
C SER A 579 16.88 -9.25 1.72
N ILE A 580 17.81 -10.18 1.48
CA ILE A 580 17.86 -11.48 2.16
C ILE A 580 18.08 -11.31 3.65
N VAL A 581 18.97 -10.41 4.08
CA VAL A 581 19.20 -10.14 5.51
C VAL A 581 17.91 -9.69 6.18
N PHE A 582 17.14 -8.78 5.57
CA PHE A 582 15.83 -8.40 6.10
C PHE A 582 14.82 -9.54 6.05
N SER A 583 14.78 -10.34 4.98
CA SER A 583 13.91 -11.50 4.89
C SER A 583 14.20 -12.54 5.98
N LEU A 584 15.48 -12.88 6.21
CA LEU A 584 15.89 -13.78 7.28
C LEU A 584 15.57 -13.19 8.65
N ALA A 585 15.84 -11.89 8.87
CA ALA A 585 15.46 -11.22 10.11
C ALA A 585 13.94 -11.31 10.37
N SER A 586 13.10 -11.18 9.32
CA SER A 586 11.64 -11.32 9.44
C SER A 586 11.15 -12.75 9.73
N VAL A 587 11.99 -13.76 9.51
CA VAL A 587 11.72 -15.15 9.90
C VAL A 587 12.23 -15.41 11.32
N TRP A 588 13.42 -14.88 11.64
CA TRP A 588 14.04 -15.05 12.96
C TRP A 588 13.27 -14.42 14.12
N ILE A 589 12.38 -13.45 13.88
CA ILE A 589 11.51 -12.92 14.94
C ILE A 589 10.52 -13.96 15.49
N VAL A 590 10.24 -15.05 14.76
CA VAL A 590 9.35 -16.15 15.18
C VAL A 590 10.12 -17.47 15.31
N ALA A 591 10.98 -17.81 14.34
CA ALA A 591 11.77 -19.04 14.34
C ALA A 591 13.01 -18.97 15.24
N TYR A 592 13.02 -18.07 16.24
CA TYR A 592 14.21 -17.77 17.04
C TYR A 592 14.74 -18.98 17.82
N ALA A 593 13.86 -19.95 18.14
CA ALA A 593 14.23 -21.19 18.82
C ALA A 593 15.04 -22.14 17.92
N PHE A 594 14.85 -22.08 16.59
CA PHE A 594 15.41 -23.03 15.62
C PHE A 594 16.67 -22.58 14.91
N VAL A 595 17.04 -21.31 15.04
CA VAL A 595 18.05 -20.67 14.18
C VAL A 595 19.22 -20.11 14.99
N PRO A 596 20.48 -20.30 14.53
CA PRO A 596 21.64 -19.71 15.20
C PRO A 596 21.54 -18.18 15.27
N GLY A 597 21.63 -17.62 16.48
CA GLY A 597 21.50 -16.18 16.71
C GLY A 597 20.05 -15.66 16.73
N GLY A 598 19.06 -16.53 16.57
CA GLY A 598 17.62 -16.22 16.67
C GLY A 598 17.23 -15.42 17.90
N PRO A 599 17.71 -15.75 19.12
CA PRO A 599 17.37 -15.02 20.34
C PRO A 599 17.66 -13.50 20.29
N LEU A 600 18.57 -13.03 19.43
CA LEU A 600 18.86 -11.61 19.26
C LEU A 600 17.70 -10.82 18.63
N LEU A 601 16.82 -11.50 17.89
CA LEU A 601 15.67 -10.91 17.20
C LEU A 601 14.32 -11.44 17.71
N ARG A 602 14.32 -12.28 18.75
CA ARG A 602 13.10 -12.79 19.38
C ARG A 602 12.09 -11.67 19.60
N GLU A 603 10.93 -11.78 18.95
CA GLU A 603 9.79 -10.85 19.08
C GLU A 603 10.09 -9.40 18.64
N ARG A 604 11.14 -9.17 17.84
CA ARG A 604 11.61 -7.82 17.44
C ARG A 604 11.13 -7.36 16.06
N THR A 605 9.83 -7.43 15.80
CA THR A 605 9.23 -6.84 14.57
C THR A 605 9.52 -5.34 14.46
N ASP A 606 9.60 -4.64 15.59
CA ASP A 606 9.98 -3.22 15.66
C ASP A 606 11.33 -2.96 15.00
N LEU A 607 12.33 -3.82 15.23
CA LEU A 607 13.66 -3.69 14.63
C LEU A 607 13.63 -3.98 13.14
N VAL A 608 12.88 -4.98 12.68
CA VAL A 608 12.78 -5.32 11.25
C VAL A 608 12.08 -4.20 10.47
N LEU A 609 10.95 -3.71 10.98
CA LEU A 609 10.21 -2.59 10.36
C LEU A 609 11.02 -1.29 10.42
N GLY A 610 11.62 -0.98 11.57
CA GLY A 610 12.42 0.23 11.75
C GLY A 610 13.69 0.26 10.89
N SER A 611 14.45 -0.84 10.88
CA SER A 611 15.70 -0.92 10.11
C SER A 611 15.47 -0.96 8.60
N SER A 612 14.41 -1.63 8.12
CA SER A 612 14.03 -1.58 6.70
C SER A 612 13.57 -0.18 6.29
N PHE A 613 12.80 0.53 7.13
CA PHE A 613 12.45 1.92 6.89
C PHE A 613 13.68 2.84 6.83
N VAL A 614 14.63 2.70 7.77
CA VAL A 614 15.92 3.43 7.74
C VAL A 614 16.71 3.09 6.47
N GLY A 615 16.68 1.83 6.03
CA GLY A 615 17.26 1.40 4.76
C GLY A 615 16.65 2.15 3.57
N ILE A 616 15.32 2.26 3.50
CA ILE A 616 14.63 3.06 2.47
C ILE A 616 15.10 4.52 2.50
N LEU A 617 15.21 5.12 3.70
CA LEU A 617 15.74 6.49 3.85
C LEU A 617 17.17 6.63 3.32
N ALA A 618 18.02 5.59 3.41
CA ALA A 618 19.35 5.59 2.79
C ALA A 618 19.27 5.68 1.25
N GLY A 619 18.31 5.00 0.63
CA GLY A 619 18.03 5.12 -0.80
C GLY A 619 17.56 6.53 -1.20
N ILE A 620 16.70 7.13 -0.37
CA ILE A 620 16.22 8.51 -0.55
C ILE A 620 17.36 9.52 -0.40
N LEU A 621 18.21 9.33 0.61
CA LEU A 621 19.42 10.13 0.81
C LEU A 621 20.35 10.01 -0.39
N ASN A 622 20.57 8.79 -0.90
CA ASN A 622 21.38 8.58 -2.10
C ASN A 622 20.84 9.36 -3.30
N TYR A 623 19.53 9.28 -3.55
CA TYR A 623 18.89 10.06 -4.62
C TYR A 623 19.09 11.57 -4.41
N ASN A 624 18.90 12.08 -3.19
CA ASN A 624 19.06 13.51 -2.89
C ASN A 624 20.51 14.00 -3.08
N LEU A 625 21.51 13.24 -2.61
CA LEU A 625 22.93 13.58 -2.78
C LEU A 625 23.32 13.64 -4.27
N ARG A 626 22.80 12.69 -5.06
CA ARG A 626 23.00 12.67 -6.52
C ARG A 626 22.26 13.80 -7.23
N ASN A 627 21.07 14.14 -6.74
CA ASN A 627 20.26 15.24 -7.27
C ASN A 627 20.95 16.61 -7.13
N ARG A 628 21.73 16.78 -6.05
CA ARG A 628 22.48 18.02 -5.80
C ARG A 628 23.76 18.14 -6.60
N SER A 629 24.34 17.02 -7.01
CA SER A 629 25.71 16.95 -7.55
C SER A 629 25.77 16.63 -9.05
N SER A 630 24.71 16.10 -9.63
CA SER A 630 24.64 15.73 -11.05
C SER A 630 23.36 16.28 -11.70
N HIS A 631 23.38 16.51 -13.02
CA HIS A 631 22.18 16.88 -13.79
C HIS A 631 21.24 15.68 -14.07
N ILE A 632 21.58 14.47 -13.62
CA ILE A 632 20.91 13.20 -13.96
C ILE A 632 19.45 13.15 -13.45
N THR A 633 19.16 13.84 -12.37
CA THR A 633 17.81 13.94 -11.74
C THR A 633 16.96 15.10 -12.26
N ARG A 634 17.47 15.89 -13.22
CA ARG A 634 16.70 16.97 -13.87
C ARG A 634 15.93 16.49 -15.10
N ILE A 635 16.04 15.22 -15.48
CA ILE A 635 15.31 14.66 -16.61
C ILE A 635 13.86 14.45 -16.18
N ASN A 636 12.94 15.15 -16.85
CA ASN A 636 11.52 15.00 -16.57
C ASN A 636 11.05 13.60 -17.00
N THR A 637 10.93 12.70 -16.04
CA THR A 637 10.44 11.33 -16.24
C THR A 637 8.91 11.25 -16.30
N ILE A 638 8.20 12.36 -16.10
CA ILE A 638 6.74 12.44 -16.19
C ILE A 638 6.32 12.43 -17.66
N GLY A 639 5.52 11.45 -18.05
CA GLY A 639 4.96 11.31 -19.39
C GLY A 639 3.44 11.19 -19.36
N LYS A 640 2.74 11.96 -20.20
CA LYS A 640 1.27 11.85 -20.37
C LYS A 640 0.85 10.46 -20.83
N LYS A 641 1.70 9.80 -21.64
CA LYS A 641 1.45 8.45 -22.17
C LYS A 641 1.52 7.40 -21.06
N LEU A 642 2.59 7.41 -20.27
CA LEU A 642 2.74 6.53 -19.11
C LEU A 642 1.56 6.68 -18.15
N PHE A 643 1.17 7.93 -17.83
CA PHE A 643 -0.01 8.18 -16.98
C PHE A 643 -1.28 7.52 -17.53
N LYS A 644 -1.58 7.69 -18.83
CA LYS A 644 -2.76 7.05 -19.45
C LYS A 644 -2.70 5.53 -19.41
N GLN A 645 -1.53 4.94 -19.70
CA GLN A 645 -1.34 3.49 -19.67
C GLN A 645 -1.51 2.92 -18.26
N THR A 646 -0.84 3.52 -17.28
CA THR A 646 -0.94 3.16 -15.86
C THR A 646 -2.38 3.28 -15.37
N PHE A 647 -3.04 4.41 -15.65
CA PHE A 647 -4.42 4.65 -15.23
C PHE A 647 -5.40 3.64 -15.86
N ALA A 648 -5.21 3.28 -17.14
CA ALA A 648 -6.02 2.27 -17.80
C ALA A 648 -5.87 0.88 -17.15
N ILE A 649 -4.64 0.44 -16.87
CA ILE A 649 -4.40 -0.85 -16.19
C ILE A 649 -5.00 -0.83 -14.77
N LEU A 650 -4.79 0.24 -14.00
CA LEU A 650 -5.36 0.36 -12.65
C LEU A 650 -6.89 0.37 -12.66
N THR A 651 -7.51 0.94 -13.69
CA THR A 651 -8.98 0.88 -13.87
C THR A 651 -9.45 -0.56 -14.08
N VAL A 652 -8.74 -1.34 -14.90
CA VAL A 652 -9.04 -2.77 -15.11
C VAL A 652 -8.85 -3.56 -13.82
N PHE A 653 -7.75 -3.32 -13.10
CA PHE A 653 -7.47 -3.95 -11.81
C PHE A 653 -8.57 -3.66 -10.79
N LEU A 654 -8.96 -2.39 -10.63
CA LEU A 654 -10.03 -2.00 -9.73
C LEU A 654 -11.36 -2.65 -10.11
N ALA A 655 -11.73 -2.65 -11.40
CA ALA A 655 -12.95 -3.29 -11.87
C ALA A 655 -12.95 -4.81 -11.59
N PHE A 656 -11.82 -5.48 -11.83
CA PHE A 656 -11.66 -6.90 -11.54
C PHE A 656 -11.72 -7.18 -10.03
N SER A 657 -11.03 -6.40 -9.18
CA SER A 657 -11.08 -6.53 -7.73
C SER A 657 -12.50 -6.32 -7.19
N ILE A 658 -13.26 -5.35 -7.71
CA ILE A 658 -14.67 -5.14 -7.34
C ILE A 658 -15.53 -6.34 -7.76
N ALA A 659 -15.32 -6.90 -8.96
CA ALA A 659 -16.05 -8.09 -9.39
C ALA A 659 -15.75 -9.31 -8.48
N VAL A 660 -14.49 -9.49 -8.09
CA VAL A 660 -14.08 -10.54 -7.14
C VAL A 660 -14.70 -10.31 -5.76
N PHE A 661 -14.73 -9.07 -5.28
CA PHE A 661 -15.38 -8.73 -4.02
C PHE A 661 -16.85 -9.16 -4.02
N PHE A 662 -17.62 -8.82 -5.04
CA PHE A 662 -19.03 -9.25 -5.14
C PHE A 662 -19.19 -10.77 -5.27
N LYS A 663 -18.23 -11.46 -5.90
CA LYS A 663 -18.24 -12.92 -6.01
C LYS A 663 -17.98 -13.59 -4.65
N ARG A 664 -17.06 -13.04 -3.84
CA ARG A 664 -16.63 -13.62 -2.56
C ARG A 664 -17.46 -13.16 -1.36
N TYR A 665 -18.23 -12.07 -1.48
CA TYR A 665 -19.01 -11.55 -0.37
C TYR A 665 -20.06 -12.58 0.10
N PRO A 666 -20.13 -12.92 1.40
CA PRO A 666 -21.07 -13.90 1.91
C PRO A 666 -22.52 -13.38 1.77
N THR A 667 -23.38 -14.18 1.14
CA THR A 667 -24.79 -13.81 0.87
C THR A 667 -25.80 -14.66 1.63
N LYS A 668 -25.36 -15.77 2.24
CA LYS A 668 -26.22 -16.70 2.97
C LYS A 668 -25.74 -16.82 4.42
N PRO A 669 -26.64 -17.00 5.39
CA PRO A 669 -26.25 -17.35 6.74
C PRO A 669 -25.55 -18.71 6.73
N TYR A 670 -24.54 -18.84 7.59
CA TYR A 670 -23.86 -20.11 7.82
C TYR A 670 -24.80 -21.07 8.55
N GLN A 671 -24.77 -22.35 8.15
CA GLN A 671 -25.67 -23.38 8.69
C GLN A 671 -24.86 -24.58 9.18
N PRO A 672 -25.09 -25.05 10.42
CA PRO A 672 -24.49 -26.26 10.96
C PRO A 672 -25.12 -27.52 10.35
N TYR A 673 -24.36 -28.61 10.29
CA TYR A 673 -24.77 -29.85 9.61
C TYR A 673 -25.99 -30.49 10.29
N ASN A 674 -26.00 -30.52 11.63
CA ASN A 674 -26.96 -31.30 12.42
C ASN A 674 -27.95 -30.41 13.21
N SER A 675 -28.51 -29.39 12.54
CA SER A 675 -29.44 -28.43 13.15
C SER A 675 -30.70 -29.06 13.74
N SER A 676 -31.21 -30.15 13.15
CA SER A 676 -32.47 -30.79 13.58
C SER A 676 -32.33 -31.55 14.90
N SER A 677 -31.17 -32.13 15.16
CA SER A 677 -30.87 -32.84 16.41
C SER A 677 -30.21 -31.95 17.47
N GLN A 678 -30.06 -30.65 17.16
CA GLN A 678 -29.35 -29.66 18.00
C GLN A 678 -27.99 -30.17 18.48
N SER A 679 -27.30 -30.92 17.62
CA SER A 679 -25.94 -31.39 17.88
C SER A 679 -24.93 -30.61 17.04
N PHE A 680 -23.68 -30.63 17.46
CA PHE A 680 -22.57 -30.04 16.70
C PHE A 680 -21.33 -30.90 16.79
N THR A 681 -20.54 -30.91 15.71
CA THR A 681 -19.25 -31.59 15.66
C THR A 681 -18.12 -30.58 15.81
N ALA A 682 -17.26 -30.77 16.81
CA ALA A 682 -16.04 -30.00 17.00
C ALA A 682 -14.81 -30.85 16.65
N GLY A 683 -13.78 -30.23 16.08
CA GLY A 683 -12.54 -30.92 15.69
C GLY A 683 -11.28 -30.10 15.88
N ILE A 684 -10.14 -30.77 15.92
CA ILE A 684 -8.81 -30.17 16.00
C ILE A 684 -7.92 -30.81 14.95
N TRP A 685 -7.07 -29.99 14.32
CA TRP A 685 -6.09 -30.48 13.35
C TRP A 685 -4.86 -29.58 13.25
N CYS A 686 -3.66 -30.14 13.39
CA CYS A 686 -2.39 -29.48 13.07
C CYS A 686 -2.00 -29.72 11.60
N VAL A 687 -1.79 -28.66 10.82
CA VAL A 687 -1.90 -28.74 9.34
C VAL A 687 -0.67 -28.29 8.56
N HIS A 688 0.51 -28.24 9.18
CA HIS A 688 1.79 -28.00 8.50
C HIS A 688 1.77 -26.81 7.53
N PHE A 689 1.19 -25.68 7.94
CA PHE A 689 1.12 -24.46 7.13
C PHE A 689 0.43 -24.64 5.75
N GLY A 690 -0.42 -25.66 5.61
CA GLY A 690 -1.19 -25.96 4.40
C GLY A 690 -0.34 -26.51 3.25
N LEU A 691 0.77 -27.20 3.55
CA LEU A 691 1.54 -27.98 2.58
C LEU A 691 1.43 -29.47 2.92
N ASP A 692 1.22 -30.32 1.91
CA ASP A 692 1.22 -31.77 2.08
C ASP A 692 2.62 -32.40 1.95
N ASN A 693 2.71 -33.71 2.18
CA ASN A 693 3.97 -34.47 2.16
C ASN A 693 4.71 -34.45 0.81
N ASP A 694 4.08 -33.94 -0.25
CA ASP A 694 4.66 -33.83 -1.59
C ASP A 694 4.85 -32.35 -2.01
N MET A 695 4.84 -31.44 -1.02
CA MET A 695 4.99 -29.99 -1.18
C MET A 695 3.87 -29.37 -2.05
N TRP A 696 2.66 -29.94 -2.02
CA TRP A 696 1.49 -29.33 -2.66
C TRP A 696 0.66 -28.53 -1.65
N SER A 697 -0.02 -27.50 -2.15
CA SER A 697 -1.04 -26.80 -1.38
C SER A 697 -2.18 -27.76 -1.02
N SER A 698 -2.48 -27.88 0.27
CA SER A 698 -3.35 -28.95 0.79
C SER A 698 -4.76 -28.51 1.21
N GLU A 699 -5.05 -27.21 1.21
CA GLU A 699 -6.30 -26.65 1.77
C GLU A 699 -7.58 -27.13 1.08
N HIS A 700 -7.53 -27.46 -0.22
CA HIS A 700 -8.67 -28.08 -0.90
C HIS A 700 -8.98 -29.48 -0.36
N ARG A 701 -7.95 -30.30 -0.13
CA ARG A 701 -8.09 -31.64 0.44
C ARG A 701 -8.54 -31.56 1.90
N MET A 702 -8.00 -30.60 2.66
CA MET A 702 -8.41 -30.34 4.03
C MET A 702 -9.90 -29.95 4.09
N LYS A 703 -10.32 -28.99 3.25
CA LYS A 703 -11.72 -28.57 3.15
C LYS A 703 -12.64 -29.74 2.83
N ASP A 704 -12.28 -30.58 1.86
CA ASP A 704 -13.09 -31.74 1.47
C ASP A 704 -13.23 -32.73 2.64
N LEU A 705 -12.16 -32.98 3.40
CA LEU A 705 -12.22 -33.83 4.60
C LEU A 705 -13.09 -33.22 5.70
N ILE A 706 -12.90 -31.94 6.03
CA ILE A 706 -13.68 -31.20 7.04
C ILE A 706 -15.18 -31.25 6.69
N LYS A 707 -15.50 -31.11 5.41
CA LYS A 707 -16.87 -31.19 4.89
C LYS A 707 -17.47 -32.58 5.05
N GLU A 708 -16.75 -33.62 4.62
CA GLU A 708 -17.23 -35.00 4.66
C GLU A 708 -17.30 -35.56 6.09
N ALA A 709 -16.46 -35.05 6.99
CA ALA A 709 -16.50 -35.32 8.43
C ALA A 709 -17.60 -34.53 9.16
N GLU A 710 -18.36 -33.69 8.45
CA GLU A 710 -19.46 -32.88 8.99
C GLU A 710 -19.03 -32.04 10.21
N VAL A 711 -17.84 -31.44 10.14
CA VAL A 711 -17.30 -30.62 11.24
C VAL A 711 -17.91 -29.22 11.24
N ASP A 712 -18.50 -28.82 12.36
CA ASP A 712 -19.13 -27.51 12.54
C ASP A 712 -18.17 -26.46 13.12
N ILE A 713 -17.27 -26.89 14.01
CA ILE A 713 -16.29 -26.04 14.68
C ILE A 713 -14.92 -26.71 14.56
N ILE A 714 -13.90 -26.03 14.06
CA ILE A 714 -12.56 -26.60 13.93
C ILE A 714 -11.48 -25.62 14.39
N GLY A 715 -10.57 -26.13 15.21
CA GLY A 715 -9.28 -25.51 15.49
C GLY A 715 -8.23 -25.99 14.49
N LEU A 716 -7.53 -25.07 13.84
CA LEU A 716 -6.42 -25.34 12.93
C LEU A 716 -5.12 -24.77 13.50
N LEU A 717 -4.12 -25.61 13.68
CA LEU A 717 -2.83 -25.24 14.25
C LEU A 717 -1.73 -25.22 13.19
N GLU A 718 -0.64 -24.51 13.46
CA GLU A 718 0.39 -24.18 12.45
C GLU A 718 -0.22 -23.48 11.23
N SER A 719 -1.10 -22.50 11.51
CA SER A 719 -1.92 -21.84 10.50
C SER A 719 -1.40 -20.45 10.08
N ASP A 720 -0.36 -19.92 10.75
CA ASP A 720 0.24 -18.63 10.35
C ASP A 720 1.09 -18.76 9.08
N THR A 721 0.50 -18.37 7.95
CA THR A 721 1.12 -18.36 6.63
C THR A 721 1.30 -16.94 6.07
N GLN A 722 1.03 -15.91 6.87
CA GLN A 722 1.14 -14.49 6.51
C GLN A 722 2.58 -13.96 6.66
N ARG A 723 3.53 -14.79 6.27
CA ARG A 723 4.98 -14.53 6.30
C ARG A 723 5.57 -14.81 4.92
N LEU A 724 6.77 -14.27 4.65
CA LEU A 724 7.45 -14.47 3.37
C LEU A 724 7.61 -15.95 3.00
N ILE A 725 7.93 -16.77 4.00
CA ILE A 725 8.07 -18.24 3.90
C ILE A 725 6.74 -18.97 3.72
N GLY A 726 5.61 -18.38 4.11
CA GLY A 726 4.26 -18.89 3.79
C GLY A 726 3.72 -18.33 2.47
N GLY A 727 4.54 -17.62 1.68
CA GLY A 727 4.08 -16.93 0.48
C GLY A 727 3.17 -15.72 0.76
N ASN A 728 3.11 -15.24 2.02
CA ASN A 728 2.17 -14.25 2.52
C ASN A 728 0.72 -14.63 2.18
N ARG A 729 0.30 -15.85 2.50
CA ARG A 729 -1.05 -16.35 2.17
C ARG A 729 -1.87 -16.57 3.42
N ASP A 730 -3.15 -16.81 3.23
CA ASP A 730 -4.06 -17.32 4.24
C ASP A 730 -4.97 -18.39 3.61
N PHE A 731 -4.62 -19.65 3.87
CA PHE A 731 -5.35 -20.80 3.35
C PHE A 731 -6.70 -21.01 4.04
N THR A 732 -6.94 -20.38 5.20
CA THR A 732 -8.21 -20.51 5.93
C THR A 732 -9.37 -19.87 5.16
N GLN A 733 -9.10 -18.87 4.32
CA GLN A 733 -10.09 -18.26 3.42
C GLN A 733 -10.77 -19.30 2.51
N THR A 734 -10.02 -20.23 1.93
CA THR A 734 -10.59 -21.30 1.08
C THR A 734 -11.58 -22.16 1.86
N ILE A 735 -11.21 -22.56 3.08
CA ILE A 735 -12.03 -23.44 3.91
C ILE A 735 -13.27 -22.70 4.41
N ALA A 736 -13.07 -21.51 4.99
CA ALA A 736 -14.14 -20.73 5.61
C ALA A 736 -15.19 -20.25 4.58
N GLU A 737 -14.75 -19.74 3.42
CA GLU A 737 -15.68 -19.21 2.42
C GLU A 737 -16.43 -20.33 1.68
N GLU A 738 -15.77 -21.44 1.34
CA GLU A 738 -16.45 -22.53 0.63
C GLU A 738 -17.35 -23.38 1.53
N LEU A 739 -17.03 -23.52 2.82
CA LEU A 739 -17.87 -24.25 3.77
C LEU A 739 -18.89 -23.36 4.49
N GLY A 740 -18.81 -22.04 4.32
CA GLY A 740 -19.66 -21.07 5.00
C GLY A 740 -19.43 -21.12 6.51
N MET A 741 -18.26 -20.63 6.94
CA MET A 741 -17.84 -20.58 8.34
C MET A 741 -17.35 -19.16 8.68
N TYR A 742 -17.62 -18.73 9.91
CA TYR A 742 -16.90 -17.63 10.54
C TYR A 742 -15.45 -18.06 10.76
N ALA A 743 -14.51 -17.14 10.56
CA ALA A 743 -13.09 -17.38 10.77
C ALA A 743 -12.57 -16.38 11.80
N ASP A 744 -11.82 -16.88 12.77
CA ASP A 744 -10.93 -16.10 13.62
C ASP A 744 -9.50 -16.59 13.44
N TYR A 745 -8.69 -15.78 12.76
CA TYR A 745 -7.28 -16.03 12.48
C TYR A 745 -6.45 -15.37 13.58
N GLY A 746 -5.84 -16.14 14.48
CA GLY A 746 -5.28 -15.51 15.68
C GLY A 746 -4.27 -16.36 16.43
N PRO A 747 -3.21 -15.74 16.98
CA PRO A 747 -2.82 -14.33 16.90
C PRO A 747 -2.28 -13.90 15.52
N GLY A 748 -2.31 -12.60 15.22
CA GLY A 748 -1.79 -12.06 13.95
C GLY A 748 -0.27 -12.26 13.75
N PRO A 749 0.25 -12.15 12.51
CA PRO A 749 1.64 -12.50 12.18
C PRO A 749 2.72 -11.59 12.81
N ASN A 750 2.32 -10.46 13.41
CA ASN A 750 3.17 -9.58 14.23
C ASN A 750 3.24 -9.98 15.71
N GLN A 751 2.59 -11.09 16.10
CA GLN A 751 2.56 -11.63 17.47
C GLN A 751 3.50 -12.85 17.65
N HIS A 752 4.31 -13.15 16.63
CA HIS A 752 5.47 -14.06 16.73
C HIS A 752 5.16 -15.50 17.14
N THR A 753 4.00 -16.03 16.72
CA THR A 753 3.66 -17.45 16.89
C THR A 753 3.59 -18.18 15.56
N TRP A 754 3.42 -19.50 15.60
CA TRP A 754 3.09 -20.34 14.44
C TRP A 754 1.60 -20.34 14.06
N GLY A 755 0.78 -19.60 14.82
CA GLY A 755 -0.62 -19.34 14.53
C GLY A 755 -1.58 -20.43 15.00
N ALA A 756 -2.79 -19.98 15.33
CA ALA A 756 -3.98 -20.81 15.45
C ALA A 756 -5.10 -20.16 14.63
N ALA A 757 -6.08 -20.96 14.24
CA ALA A 757 -7.30 -20.45 13.63
C ALA A 757 -8.50 -21.22 14.16
N LEU A 758 -9.58 -20.51 14.45
CA LEU A 758 -10.88 -21.09 14.76
C LEU A 758 -11.82 -20.82 13.59
N LEU A 759 -12.36 -21.89 13.00
CA LEU A 759 -13.45 -21.81 12.03
C LEU A 759 -14.73 -22.36 12.64
N SER A 760 -15.85 -21.66 12.47
CA SER A 760 -17.13 -22.05 13.08
C SER A 760 -18.30 -21.80 12.15
N LYS A 761 -19.22 -22.76 12.02
CA LYS A 761 -20.53 -22.55 11.39
C LYS A 761 -21.47 -21.73 12.28
N PHE A 762 -21.20 -21.67 13.58
CA PHE A 762 -21.93 -20.86 14.56
C PHE A 762 -21.32 -19.46 14.70
N PRO A 763 -22.13 -18.40 14.91
CA PRO A 763 -21.62 -17.05 15.11
C PRO A 763 -20.59 -16.96 16.24
N ILE A 764 -19.44 -16.34 15.95
CA ILE A 764 -18.45 -15.97 16.96
C ILE A 764 -18.92 -14.64 17.57
N VAL A 765 -19.35 -14.68 18.83
CA VAL A 765 -19.87 -13.52 19.56
C VAL A 765 -18.73 -12.62 20.02
N SER A 766 -17.69 -13.23 20.57
CA SER A 766 -16.47 -12.56 21.01
C SER A 766 -15.29 -13.52 20.98
N SER A 767 -14.08 -13.00 20.81
CA SER A 767 -12.86 -13.78 20.99
C SER A 767 -11.71 -12.95 21.53
N SER A 768 -10.80 -13.62 22.22
CA SER A 768 -9.53 -13.07 22.70
C SER A 768 -8.37 -13.97 22.31
N HIS A 769 -7.26 -13.36 21.89
CA HIS A 769 -6.03 -14.06 21.56
C HIS A 769 -5.03 -13.92 22.70
N HIS A 770 -4.51 -15.05 23.16
CA HIS A 770 -3.57 -15.15 24.27
C HIS A 770 -2.21 -15.64 23.74
N LEU A 771 -1.15 -14.96 24.17
CA LEU A 771 0.22 -15.43 24.06
C LEU A 771 0.61 -15.98 25.42
N LEU A 772 0.77 -17.30 25.52
CA LEU A 772 1.02 -17.94 26.80
C LEU A 772 2.48 -17.75 27.22
N PRO A 773 2.78 -17.80 28.54
CA PRO A 773 4.11 -17.52 29.04
C PRO A 773 5.17 -18.45 28.44
N SER A 774 6.26 -17.87 27.95
CA SER A 774 7.38 -18.60 27.39
C SER A 774 8.68 -17.89 27.73
N PRO A 775 9.33 -18.20 28.87
CA PRO A 775 10.58 -17.54 29.24
C PRO A 775 11.76 -17.92 28.33
N VAL A 776 11.77 -19.09 27.69
CA VAL A 776 12.93 -19.61 26.95
C VAL A 776 12.59 -19.96 25.50
N GLY A 777 11.52 -20.72 25.30
CA GLY A 777 11.13 -21.35 24.06
C GLY A 777 10.15 -20.55 23.22
N GLU A 778 9.26 -21.27 22.55
CA GLU A 778 8.28 -20.73 21.63
C GLU A 778 7.06 -20.12 22.32
N LEU A 779 6.58 -19.00 21.76
CA LEU A 779 5.31 -18.42 22.14
C LEU A 779 4.15 -19.31 21.66
N ALA A 780 3.44 -19.90 22.63
CA ALA A 780 2.27 -20.72 22.41
C ALA A 780 1.00 -19.85 22.25
N PRO A 781 0.29 -19.93 21.11
CA PRO A 781 -0.96 -19.21 20.90
C PRO A 781 -2.17 -19.94 21.50
N ALA A 782 -3.12 -19.19 22.05
CA ALA A 782 -4.49 -19.65 22.28
C ALA A 782 -5.54 -18.65 21.78
N ILE A 783 -6.64 -19.15 21.23
CA ILE A 783 -7.87 -18.40 20.97
C ILE A 783 -8.89 -18.84 21.99
N HIS A 784 -9.46 -17.92 22.77
CA HIS A 784 -10.67 -18.16 23.57
C HIS A 784 -11.82 -17.42 22.91
N ALA A 785 -12.78 -18.16 22.36
CA ALA A 785 -13.95 -17.61 21.67
C ALA A 785 -15.23 -18.02 22.38
N THR A 786 -16.23 -17.17 22.37
CA THR A 786 -17.60 -17.48 22.78
C THR A 786 -18.46 -17.56 21.51
N LEU A 787 -19.12 -18.70 21.32
CA LEU A 787 -19.99 -19.00 20.19
C LEU A 787 -21.45 -19.04 20.62
N ASP A 788 -22.36 -18.62 19.74
CA ASP A 788 -23.80 -18.82 19.92
C ASP A 788 -24.21 -20.16 19.28
N ILE A 789 -24.34 -21.20 20.10
CA ILE A 789 -24.70 -22.55 19.69
C ILE A 789 -26.14 -22.82 20.08
N TYR A 790 -27.05 -22.76 19.10
CA TYR A 790 -28.49 -22.98 19.28
C TYR A 790 -29.14 -22.09 20.35
N GLY A 791 -28.62 -20.88 20.58
CA GLY A 791 -29.13 -19.93 21.57
C GLY A 791 -28.40 -19.96 22.91
N GLU A 792 -27.49 -20.92 23.13
CA GLU A 792 -26.64 -21.02 24.32
C GLU A 792 -25.22 -20.51 24.01
N LEU A 793 -24.63 -19.77 24.95
CA LEU A 793 -23.26 -19.28 24.79
C LEU A 793 -22.27 -20.34 25.24
N VAL A 794 -21.49 -20.86 24.29
CA VAL A 794 -20.49 -21.91 24.54
C VAL A 794 -19.10 -21.36 24.26
N ASP A 795 -18.19 -21.55 25.20
CA ASP A 795 -16.80 -21.17 25.02
C ASP A 795 -16.03 -22.27 24.28
N VAL A 796 -15.22 -21.87 23.30
CA VAL A 796 -14.30 -22.75 22.57
C VAL A 796 -12.91 -22.18 22.69
N VAL A 797 -11.98 -22.99 23.18
CA VAL A 797 -10.57 -22.65 23.30
C VAL A 797 -9.78 -23.46 22.28
N VAL A 798 -9.03 -22.78 21.40
CA VAL A 798 -8.07 -23.42 20.48
C VAL A 798 -6.67 -23.15 20.99
N PHE A 799 -5.84 -24.18 21.15
CA PHE A 799 -4.51 -24.02 21.76
C PHE A 799 -3.43 -24.87 21.09
N HIS A 800 -2.27 -24.25 20.85
CA HIS A 800 -1.06 -24.93 20.37
C HIS A 800 0.05 -24.77 21.41
N SER A 801 0.41 -25.86 22.09
CA SER A 801 1.49 -25.89 23.09
C SER A 801 2.85 -25.62 22.45
N GLY A 802 3.78 -25.07 23.24
CA GLY A 802 5.20 -25.00 22.87
C GLY A 802 5.85 -26.40 22.81
N GLN A 803 7.07 -26.42 22.28
CA GLN A 803 7.82 -27.64 21.99
C GLN A 803 8.21 -28.45 23.22
N GLU A 804 8.47 -29.74 23.02
CA GLU A 804 8.78 -30.70 24.08
C GLU A 804 10.04 -30.31 24.87
N GLU A 805 11.03 -29.73 24.20
CA GLU A 805 12.36 -29.41 24.74
C GLU A 805 12.34 -28.36 25.86
N ASP A 806 11.30 -27.51 25.90
CA ASP A 806 11.17 -26.41 26.87
C ASP A 806 10.14 -26.74 27.96
N GLU A 807 10.49 -27.68 28.85
CA GLU A 807 9.58 -28.21 29.89
C GLU A 807 8.95 -27.12 30.79
N GLU A 808 9.72 -26.10 31.19
CA GLU A 808 9.22 -25.02 32.06
C GLU A 808 8.23 -24.11 31.33
N ASP A 809 8.49 -23.81 30.06
CA ASP A 809 7.56 -23.05 29.22
C ASP A 809 6.24 -23.81 29.12
N ARG A 810 6.28 -25.11 28.80
CA ARG A 810 5.09 -25.95 28.73
C ARG A 810 4.34 -26.03 30.06
N ARG A 811 5.06 -26.11 31.19
CA ARG A 811 4.43 -26.08 32.52
C ARG A 811 3.70 -24.76 32.74
N LEU A 812 4.33 -23.62 32.45
CA LEU A 812 3.71 -22.29 32.61
C LEU A 812 2.53 -22.08 31.65
N GLN A 813 2.65 -22.54 30.41
CA GLN A 813 1.56 -22.54 29.43
C GLN A 813 0.38 -23.38 29.93
N SER A 814 0.63 -24.58 30.46
CA SER A 814 -0.45 -25.42 31.01
C SER A 814 -1.19 -24.76 32.17
N LEU A 815 -0.48 -24.07 33.05
CA LEU A 815 -1.06 -23.36 34.20
C LEU A 815 -1.90 -22.15 33.77
N GLU A 816 -1.43 -21.41 32.77
CA GLU A 816 -2.19 -20.28 32.23
C GLU A 816 -3.44 -20.75 31.49
N LEU A 817 -3.35 -21.83 30.70
CA LEU A 817 -4.52 -22.41 30.05
C LEU A 817 -5.53 -22.96 31.08
N GLN A 818 -5.06 -23.63 32.14
CA GLN A 818 -5.91 -24.06 33.25
C GLN A 818 -6.65 -22.88 33.89
N ARG A 819 -5.98 -21.73 34.06
CA ARG A 819 -6.59 -20.50 34.57
C ARG A 819 -7.67 -19.99 33.62
N ILE A 820 -7.35 -19.84 32.32
CA ILE A 820 -8.28 -19.36 31.29
C ILE A 820 -9.55 -20.24 31.26
N MET A 821 -9.40 -21.56 31.20
CA MET A 821 -10.54 -22.48 31.19
C MET A 821 -11.31 -22.47 32.52
N GLY A 822 -10.61 -22.42 33.65
CA GLY A 822 -11.23 -22.44 34.99
C GLY A 822 -12.04 -21.17 35.32
N GLU A 823 -11.69 -20.03 34.73
CA GLU A 823 -12.37 -18.74 34.91
C GLU A 823 -13.66 -18.60 34.11
N SER A 824 -13.80 -19.30 32.98
CA SER A 824 -15.07 -19.34 32.25
C SER A 824 -16.14 -20.00 33.11
N GLU A 825 -17.38 -19.50 33.11
CA GLU A 825 -18.54 -20.13 33.77
C GLU A 825 -19.47 -20.84 32.77
N ARG A 826 -19.13 -20.84 31.49
CA ARG A 826 -19.94 -21.40 30.40
C ARG A 826 -19.58 -22.86 30.11
N PRO A 827 -20.46 -23.59 29.41
CA PRO A 827 -20.08 -24.80 28.69
C PRO A 827 -18.85 -24.53 27.83
N LEU A 828 -17.89 -25.45 27.85
CA LEU A 828 -16.58 -25.20 27.26
C LEU A 828 -16.05 -26.43 26.52
N VAL A 829 -15.46 -26.19 25.34
CA VAL A 829 -14.67 -27.17 24.57
C VAL A 829 -13.25 -26.64 24.40
N LEU A 830 -12.25 -27.46 24.71
CA LEU A 830 -10.85 -27.23 24.36
C LEU A 830 -10.52 -28.10 23.13
N LEU A 831 -9.96 -27.47 22.10
CA LEU A 831 -9.44 -28.07 20.88
C LEU A 831 -7.94 -27.79 20.84
N SER A 832 -7.10 -28.79 21.09
CA SER A 832 -5.70 -28.49 21.43
C SER A 832 -4.67 -29.49 20.97
N TYR A 833 -3.43 -29.03 20.90
CA TYR A 833 -2.22 -29.82 20.74
C TYR A 833 -1.34 -29.64 21.98
N LEU A 834 -1.25 -30.65 22.84
CA LEU A 834 -0.74 -30.56 24.22
C LEU A 834 0.65 -31.18 24.43
N VAL A 835 1.10 -32.07 23.52
CA VAL A 835 2.40 -32.75 23.56
C VAL A 835 2.61 -33.58 24.84
N THR A 836 1.58 -34.28 25.31
CA THR A 836 1.64 -35.04 26.57
C THR A 836 0.91 -36.35 26.42
N ASN A 837 1.30 -37.38 27.15
CA ASN A 837 0.50 -38.60 27.28
C ASN A 837 -0.69 -38.36 28.23
N PRO A 838 -1.79 -39.12 28.07
CA PRO A 838 -2.88 -39.14 29.04
C PRO A 838 -2.37 -39.53 30.43
N TYR A 839 -2.92 -38.91 31.47
CA TYR A 839 -2.58 -39.13 32.89
C TYR A 839 -1.16 -38.76 33.33
N GLU A 840 -0.31 -38.26 32.43
CA GLU A 840 1.08 -37.92 32.74
C GLU A 840 1.30 -36.39 32.78
N GLY A 841 2.16 -35.95 33.71
CA GLY A 841 2.68 -34.57 33.74
C GLY A 841 1.59 -33.50 33.62
N ASN A 842 1.73 -32.63 32.61
CA ASN A 842 0.85 -31.49 32.37
C ASN A 842 -0.58 -31.89 32.00
N TYR A 843 -0.85 -33.14 31.58
CA TYR A 843 -2.22 -33.63 31.40
C TYR A 843 -3.08 -33.36 32.64
N ASN A 844 -2.52 -33.62 33.83
CA ASN A 844 -3.20 -33.43 35.11
C ASN A 844 -3.39 -31.95 35.49
N THR A 845 -2.81 -31.02 34.73
CA THR A 845 -3.09 -29.59 34.83
C THR A 845 -4.30 -29.23 33.97
N TYR A 846 -4.35 -29.76 32.75
CA TYR A 846 -5.46 -29.54 31.80
C TYR A 846 -6.75 -30.23 32.23
N VAL A 847 -6.66 -31.47 32.69
CA VAL A 847 -7.78 -32.27 33.24
C VAL A 847 -7.65 -32.27 34.76
N SER A 848 -8.29 -31.29 35.41
CA SER A 848 -8.16 -31.06 36.85
C SER A 848 -9.42 -30.43 37.42
N ASP A 849 -9.59 -30.49 38.75
CA ASP A 849 -10.69 -29.79 39.43
C ASP A 849 -10.65 -28.27 39.22
N LYS A 850 -9.45 -27.70 38.99
CA LYS A 850 -9.28 -26.26 38.79
C LYS A 850 -9.68 -25.80 37.39
N SER A 851 -9.34 -26.58 36.34
CA SER A 851 -9.84 -26.31 34.98
C SER A 851 -11.29 -26.75 34.79
N ARG A 852 -11.75 -27.73 35.60
CA ARG A 852 -13.04 -28.43 35.48
C ARG A 852 -13.22 -29.21 34.17
N MET A 853 -12.18 -29.29 33.34
CA MET A 853 -12.25 -29.95 32.04
C MET A 853 -12.18 -31.46 32.22
N ARG A 854 -12.89 -32.17 31.33
CA ARG A 854 -12.92 -33.63 31.25
C ARG A 854 -12.46 -34.06 29.87
N ASP A 855 -11.79 -35.20 29.82
CA ASP A 855 -11.33 -35.80 28.57
C ASP A 855 -12.52 -36.37 27.79
N ILE A 856 -12.53 -36.19 26.46
CA ILE A 856 -13.55 -36.78 25.59
C ILE A 856 -13.64 -38.30 25.77
N ASP A 857 -12.49 -38.94 25.93
CA ASP A 857 -12.38 -40.39 26.07
C ASP A 857 -11.15 -40.76 26.89
N SER A 858 -11.36 -41.02 28.17
CA SER A 858 -10.28 -41.34 29.11
C SER A 858 -9.62 -42.72 28.85
N ASN A 859 -10.17 -43.56 27.95
CA ASN A 859 -9.62 -44.86 27.57
C ASN A 859 -8.80 -44.80 26.26
N ASP A 860 -8.77 -43.66 25.57
CA ASP A 860 -7.87 -43.41 24.44
C ASP A 860 -6.46 -43.05 24.94
N TRP A 861 -5.70 -44.09 25.29
CA TRP A 861 -4.35 -43.99 25.86
C TRP A 861 -3.27 -43.71 24.81
N ASP A 862 -3.55 -43.93 23.52
CA ASP A 862 -2.60 -43.76 22.40
C ASP A 862 -2.72 -42.37 21.78
N ARG A 863 -2.73 -41.34 22.63
CA ARG A 863 -2.71 -39.93 22.24
C ARG A 863 -1.44 -39.26 22.75
N TRP A 864 -0.91 -38.36 21.94
CA TRP A 864 0.30 -37.61 22.27
C TRP A 864 0.10 -36.12 21.99
N CYS A 865 -0.27 -35.80 20.75
CA CYS A 865 -0.36 -34.43 20.29
C CYS A 865 -1.74 -33.83 20.57
N GLU A 866 -2.79 -34.36 19.92
CA GLU A 866 -4.09 -33.70 19.86
C GLU A 866 -5.09 -34.21 20.90
N TYR A 867 -5.85 -33.27 21.46
CA TYR A 867 -6.84 -33.50 22.52
C TYR A 867 -8.08 -32.63 22.32
N ILE A 868 -9.23 -33.27 22.56
CA ILE A 868 -10.51 -32.60 22.78
C ILE A 868 -10.90 -32.79 24.25
N LEU A 869 -10.98 -31.69 25.00
CA LEU A 869 -11.52 -31.68 26.35
C LEU A 869 -12.84 -30.90 26.37
N PHE A 870 -13.73 -31.22 27.29
CA PHE A 870 -15.01 -30.55 27.39
C PHE A 870 -15.53 -30.49 28.83
N ARG A 871 -16.53 -29.64 29.07
CA ARG A 871 -17.39 -29.67 30.27
C ARG A 871 -18.76 -29.06 29.98
N ASP A 872 -19.73 -29.40 30.83
CA ASP A 872 -21.11 -28.89 30.80
C ASP A 872 -21.80 -29.06 29.43
N LEU A 873 -21.42 -30.12 28.71
CA LEU A 873 -21.98 -30.56 27.44
C LEU A 873 -22.15 -32.08 27.48
N LYS A 874 -23.09 -32.63 26.72
CA LYS A 874 -23.19 -34.08 26.55
C LYS A 874 -22.32 -34.53 25.38
N LYS A 875 -21.33 -35.39 25.63
CA LYS A 875 -20.60 -36.08 24.56
C LYS A 875 -21.49 -37.17 23.93
N VAL A 876 -21.51 -37.20 22.60
CA VAL A 876 -22.34 -38.13 21.80
C VAL A 876 -21.46 -39.13 21.07
N ALA A 877 -20.41 -38.64 20.42
CA ALA A 877 -19.49 -39.49 19.67
C ALA A 877 -18.07 -38.90 19.62
N TYR A 878 -17.07 -39.76 19.41
CA TYR A 878 -15.67 -39.40 19.23
C TYR A 878 -15.03 -40.27 18.15
N ALA A 879 -14.24 -39.67 17.26
CA ALA A 879 -13.56 -40.38 16.19
C ALA A 879 -12.22 -39.74 15.81
N ARG A 880 -11.30 -40.58 15.34
CA ARG A 880 -9.99 -40.19 14.80
C ARG A 880 -9.93 -40.58 13.32
N ILE A 881 -9.79 -39.61 12.42
CA ILE A 881 -9.82 -39.83 10.96
C ILE A 881 -8.42 -39.67 10.39
N SER A 882 -7.92 -40.70 9.69
CA SER A 882 -6.54 -40.75 9.22
C SER A 882 -6.17 -39.58 8.31
N ARG A 883 -4.94 -39.08 8.48
CA ARG A 883 -4.39 -37.92 7.77
C ARG A 883 -4.11 -38.10 6.28
N SER A 884 -4.14 -39.34 5.78
CA SER A 884 -3.67 -39.68 4.43
C SER A 884 -2.24 -39.14 4.22
N THR A 885 -1.99 -38.42 3.13
CA THR A 885 -0.71 -37.71 2.88
C THR A 885 -0.77 -36.20 3.16
N ILE A 886 -1.85 -35.70 3.78
CA ILE A 886 -2.04 -34.25 3.97
C ILE A 886 -1.06 -33.67 4.98
N THR A 887 -0.81 -34.38 6.08
CA THR A 887 0.00 -33.86 7.18
C THR A 887 0.50 -34.97 8.09
N ASP A 888 1.16 -34.50 9.13
CA ASP A 888 1.53 -34.96 10.45
C ASP A 888 0.55 -35.65 11.42
N THR A 889 -0.66 -35.12 11.45
CA THR A 889 -1.64 -35.47 12.49
C THR A 889 -2.93 -35.90 11.83
N GLU A 890 -3.62 -36.84 12.47
CA GLU A 890 -4.99 -37.14 12.12
C GLU A 890 -5.95 -35.97 12.36
N LEU A 891 -7.15 -36.04 11.81
CA LEU A 891 -8.24 -35.17 12.24
C LEU A 891 -8.96 -35.84 13.42
N GLN A 892 -8.94 -35.23 14.60
CA GLN A 892 -9.77 -35.68 15.73
C GLN A 892 -11.08 -34.89 15.78
N ILE A 893 -12.21 -35.59 15.94
CA ILE A 893 -13.55 -34.99 16.01
C ILE A 893 -14.37 -35.56 17.16
N ALA A 894 -15.19 -34.71 17.77
CA ALA A 894 -16.16 -35.08 18.79
C ALA A 894 -17.51 -34.41 18.51
N LYS A 895 -18.60 -35.15 18.68
CA LYS A 895 -19.97 -34.66 18.57
C LYS A 895 -20.55 -34.40 19.95
N PHE A 896 -21.16 -33.24 20.12
CA PHE A 896 -21.72 -32.76 21.38
C PHE A 896 -23.18 -32.33 21.22
N LYS A 897 -23.89 -32.30 22.36
CA LYS A 897 -25.18 -31.65 22.55
C LYS A 897 -25.16 -30.79 23.80
N LEU A 898 -26.05 -29.80 23.84
CA LEU A 898 -26.35 -29.07 25.08
C LEU A 898 -26.96 -30.05 26.11
N LEU A 899 -26.64 -29.85 27.38
CA LEU A 899 -27.17 -30.71 28.45
C LEU A 899 -28.67 -30.48 28.64
N GLU A 900 -29.43 -31.57 28.76
CA GLU A 900 -30.83 -31.53 29.18
C GLU A 900 -30.92 -31.64 30.71
N GLU A 901 -31.94 -31.03 31.33
CA GLU A 901 -32.09 -30.98 32.80
C GLU A 901 -32.01 -32.38 33.45
N TYR A 902 -32.66 -33.37 32.85
CA TYR A 902 -32.63 -34.75 33.38
C TYR A 902 -31.22 -35.36 33.38
N GLN A 903 -30.35 -34.98 32.43
CA GLN A 903 -28.98 -35.50 32.36
C GLN A 903 -28.11 -34.91 33.47
N ILE A 904 -28.41 -33.68 33.91
CA ILE A 904 -27.74 -33.01 35.03
C ILE A 904 -28.09 -33.72 36.34
N GLU A 905 -29.35 -34.16 36.50
CA GLU A 905 -29.83 -34.87 37.70
C GLU A 905 -29.14 -36.24 37.91
N GLU A 906 -28.75 -36.93 36.84
CA GLU A 906 -28.04 -38.21 36.88
C GLU A 906 -26.58 -38.07 37.36
N GLY A 907 -26.03 -36.85 37.30
CA GLY A 907 -24.73 -36.50 37.86
C GLY A 907 -23.52 -36.72 36.94
N ASN A 908 -22.34 -36.44 37.50
CA ASN A 908 -21.09 -36.34 36.74
C ASN A 908 -20.64 -37.64 36.07
N ASP A 909 -20.91 -38.79 36.68
CA ASP A 909 -20.52 -40.09 36.11
C ASP A 909 -21.23 -40.30 34.76
N PHE A 910 -22.54 -40.08 34.71
CA PHE A 910 -23.31 -40.21 33.48
C PHE A 910 -22.91 -39.22 32.38
N ILE A 911 -22.59 -37.97 32.74
CA ILE A 911 -22.23 -36.92 31.78
C ILE A 911 -20.83 -37.18 31.20
N TYR A 912 -19.86 -37.53 32.05
CA TYR A 912 -18.44 -37.54 31.70
C TYR A 912 -17.84 -38.94 31.53
N GLY A 913 -18.46 -39.97 32.09
CA GLY A 913 -18.04 -41.36 32.00
C GLY A 913 -18.06 -41.91 30.57
N ASN A 914 -17.25 -42.95 30.32
CA ASN A 914 -17.17 -43.62 29.03
C ASN A 914 -18.22 -44.74 28.93
N HIS A 915 -19.50 -44.39 29.09
CA HIS A 915 -20.61 -45.33 28.92
C HIS A 915 -20.84 -45.61 27.43
N TYR A 916 -20.08 -46.54 26.87
CA TYR A 916 -20.14 -46.89 25.45
C TYR A 916 -21.44 -47.59 25.09
N ILE A 917 -21.95 -47.29 23.90
CA ILE A 917 -23.13 -47.92 23.31
C ILE A 917 -22.82 -48.36 21.88
N ASP A 918 -23.53 -49.38 21.40
CA ASP A 918 -23.40 -49.82 20.03
C ASP A 918 -24.11 -48.82 19.08
N GLU A 919 -23.62 -48.70 17.85
CA GLU A 919 -24.12 -47.70 16.89
C GLU A 919 -25.62 -47.87 16.54
N ASP A 920 -26.13 -49.10 16.60
CA ASP A 920 -27.55 -49.40 16.37
C ASP A 920 -28.46 -48.82 17.47
N GLU A 921 -27.90 -48.54 18.65
CA GLU A 921 -28.58 -47.85 19.76
C GLU A 921 -28.56 -46.31 19.63
N VAL A 922 -27.80 -45.77 18.68
CA VAL A 922 -27.66 -44.32 18.42
C VAL A 922 -28.68 -43.88 17.38
N ASP A 923 -29.33 -42.73 17.63
CA ASP A 923 -30.21 -42.10 16.64
C ASP A 923 -29.45 -41.81 15.34
N GLU A 924 -30.05 -42.11 14.18
CA GLU A 924 -29.40 -41.93 12.88
C GLU A 924 -28.91 -40.50 12.64
N SER A 925 -29.60 -39.49 13.19
CA SER A 925 -29.22 -38.07 13.09
C SER A 925 -28.00 -37.68 13.93
N LEU A 926 -27.52 -38.59 14.79
CA LEU A 926 -26.39 -38.39 15.69
C LEU A 926 -25.20 -39.26 15.34
N ARG A 927 -25.38 -40.23 14.45
CA ARG A 927 -24.27 -41.05 13.92
C ARG A 927 -23.24 -40.17 13.21
N MET A 928 -21.98 -40.60 13.26
CA MET A 928 -20.89 -40.01 12.50
C MET A 928 -20.93 -40.53 11.05
N PRO A 929 -20.30 -39.84 10.09
CA PRO A 929 -20.36 -40.20 8.67
C PRO A 929 -19.88 -41.63 8.40
N GLN A 930 -20.70 -42.44 7.74
CA GLN A 930 -20.36 -43.84 7.42
C GLN A 930 -19.25 -43.98 6.37
N LEU A 931 -18.98 -42.90 5.62
CA LEU A 931 -18.03 -42.85 4.51
C LEU A 931 -16.60 -43.24 4.91
N PHE A 932 -16.21 -43.06 6.18
CA PHE A 932 -14.86 -43.34 6.66
C PHE A 932 -14.66 -44.75 7.21
N ARG A 933 -15.68 -45.62 7.21
CA ARG A 933 -15.53 -47.03 7.61
C ARG A 933 -14.73 -47.82 6.56
N GLY A 934 -14.06 -48.89 6.99
CA GLY A 934 -13.29 -49.77 6.11
C GLY A 934 -12.12 -49.08 5.42
N ASP A 935 -12.07 -49.14 4.09
CA ASP A 935 -11.02 -48.46 3.31
C ASP A 935 -11.18 -46.93 3.28
N GLY A 936 -12.35 -46.42 3.70
CA GLY A 936 -12.66 -44.99 3.75
C GLY A 936 -12.71 -44.30 2.38
N VAL A 937 -12.36 -43.01 2.34
CA VAL A 937 -12.42 -42.17 1.14
C VAL A 937 -11.11 -41.39 0.96
N ARG A 938 -10.49 -41.48 -0.23
CA ARG A 938 -9.22 -40.78 -0.57
C ARG A 938 -8.09 -40.98 0.47
N GLY A 939 -8.05 -42.14 1.12
CA GLY A 939 -7.07 -42.49 2.16
C GLY A 939 -7.41 -41.97 3.56
N HIS A 940 -8.57 -41.33 3.73
CA HIS A 940 -9.13 -40.95 5.02
C HIS A 940 -10.10 -42.04 5.48
N ARG A 941 -9.84 -42.62 6.64
CA ARG A 941 -10.68 -43.64 7.29
C ARG A 941 -10.66 -43.46 8.79
N TYR A 942 -11.65 -44.01 9.49
CA TYR A 942 -11.54 -44.18 10.93
C TYR A 942 -10.32 -45.04 11.23
N HIS A 943 -9.44 -44.55 12.10
CA HIS A 943 -8.23 -45.24 12.49
C HIS A 943 -8.08 -45.18 14.01
N VAL A 944 -7.20 -46.03 14.56
CA VAL A 944 -7.09 -46.36 15.99
C VAL A 944 -8.24 -47.22 16.51
N PHE A 945 -9.49 -46.85 16.22
CA PHE A 945 -10.68 -47.61 16.65
C PHE A 945 -11.43 -48.33 15.52
N ASP A 946 -11.02 -48.13 14.25
CA ASP A 946 -11.70 -48.57 13.02
C ASP A 946 -13.17 -48.09 12.84
N GLU A 947 -13.77 -47.52 13.89
CA GLU A 947 -15.10 -46.95 13.92
C GLU A 947 -15.22 -45.81 14.97
N PRO A 948 -16.28 -44.97 14.89
CA PRO A 948 -16.56 -43.98 15.92
C PRO A 948 -16.95 -44.63 17.25
N ARG A 949 -16.49 -44.06 18.36
CA ARG A 949 -16.99 -44.41 19.70
C ARG A 949 -18.22 -43.58 20.00
N TYR A 950 -19.30 -44.23 20.43
CA TYR A 950 -20.57 -43.59 20.81
C TYR A 950 -20.81 -43.69 22.32
N PHE A 951 -21.45 -42.68 22.89
CA PHE A 951 -21.71 -42.59 24.33
C PHE A 951 -23.21 -42.53 24.63
N ALA A 952 -23.62 -43.16 25.72
CA ALA A 952 -25.02 -43.21 26.17
C ALA A 952 -25.63 -41.81 26.35
N GLU A 953 -26.73 -41.51 25.66
CA GLU A 953 -27.48 -40.26 25.79
C GLU A 953 -28.57 -40.31 26.87
N ARG A 954 -29.03 -41.52 27.19
CA ARG A 954 -30.07 -41.80 28.19
C ARG A 954 -29.54 -42.78 29.25
N PRO A 955 -29.94 -42.63 30.52
CA PRO A 955 -29.56 -43.56 31.59
C PRO A 955 -29.87 -45.02 31.28
N SER A 956 -30.97 -45.27 30.54
CA SER A 956 -31.37 -46.63 30.13
C SER A 956 -30.38 -47.33 29.20
N GLN A 957 -29.47 -46.58 28.56
CA GLN A 957 -28.45 -47.13 27.66
C GLN A 957 -27.15 -47.44 28.41
N VAL A 958 -27.01 -47.01 29.66
CA VAL A 958 -25.83 -47.33 30.47
C VAL A 958 -25.88 -48.82 30.81
N ARG A 959 -24.88 -49.56 30.32
CA ARG A 959 -24.71 -50.97 30.67
C ARG A 959 -24.21 -51.04 32.12
N ASN A 960 -24.94 -51.73 32.98
CA ASN A 960 -24.42 -52.11 34.29
C ASN A 960 -23.43 -53.24 34.06
N ASP A 961 -22.15 -52.99 34.34
CA ASP A 961 -21.14 -54.04 34.42
C ASP A 961 -21.45 -54.90 35.66
N ASP A 962 -22.14 -56.03 35.46
CA ASP A 962 -22.17 -57.17 36.39
C ASP A 962 -21.05 -58.17 36.07
#